data_AF-A0A848HVY2-F1
#
_entry.id   AF-A0A848HVY2-F1
#
_cell.length_a   1.000
_cell.length_b   1.000
_cell.length_c   1.000
_cell.angle_alpha   90.00
_cell.angle_beta   90.00
_cell.angle_gamma   90.00
#
_symmetry.space_group_name_H-M   'P 1'
#
loop_
_entity.id
_entity.type
_entity.pdbx_description
1 polymer ?
#
loop_
_entity_poly.entity_id
_entity_poly.type
_entity_poly.pdbx_seq_one_letter_code
_entity_poly.pdbx_strand_id
1 'polypeptide(L)'
;MPTIIVFCHLRWDFVFQRPQHLLTRLAKHYKIVMVEEPIHHDGVNFLKKTEVAPNVIVCQPYTNIPVWGFHDDQIPSLKPLLAGLVADGDDPIVWFYTPMALPLLQDLHPSLVVYDCMDELAAFKNSPKQLLQRETALLGIADIVFTGGPSLYEAKRERHANAHCFSSSVDAAHFRKSLDRAIAHESHANIPHPRLGFYGVIDERFDIDLLAALADARPDYHIVLVGPVVKIDPASLPQRHNIHYLGQQSYDALPAFLAAWDVCLLPFALNDSTKFISPTKVLEYMAAELPIVSTPITDVKVPYGHVVAIAHTHEEFINACDAAVAMMPEQKARMVDRMRTVVAGTSWDVTVERMRALIDAAPRVAKGTRPQVLPPTSPQQSARGAVIDSLNNQRALEPVKCVIVGAGPTGLSAAYHLGSDTLLLERNSTVGGWCRSIKDNGFTFDYAGHIMFSNDAYVLKLYDVLLGSNVHWQNREAWVYSKNVFTRYPFQGALYGLPPKVITECIVGAMEARFGDLKAVPGQPGPAVDDKCDIKGVDDCCADGTVDLANSSASAPAEPKNFEEFIYKVWGKGIARHFAIPYNKKIWTVPLSEMETSWLGGRVPLPDLEEIIEGALEPVGKPMGPNARFGYPLKGGFQALMNGFVPHIRGKIELNASVVEILPKEHLIALADGRRFRYDDLISTMPLPELIKMIGDAAPEEVRKAAAGLKHISIRNVNIGIDRPNATDKHWVYYPEDTIFHRIFVQGNASPECNAPGGFGFTCEISYSPWKPLPVDGDELIKRAIADCIKVGMIKPDDNILAANLTDMPYAYVVYDHQRARNVATVKSWLEQYDITLAGRYSEWEYYNSDHAFLAGKKAAEKIRAADDARSMMKS
;
A
#
# COMPACT_ATOMS: atom_id res chain seq x y z
N MET A 1 33.02 32.04 9.71
CA MET A 1 31.56 31.99 9.55
C MET A 1 31.17 30.52 9.44
N PRO A 2 30.26 29.97 10.26
CA PRO A 2 29.93 28.55 10.22
C PRO A 2 29.32 28.14 8.87
N THR A 3 29.55 26.91 8.46
CA THR A 3 29.06 26.38 7.18
C THR A 3 27.71 25.68 7.36
N ILE A 4 26.73 25.95 6.49
CA ILE A 4 25.50 25.16 6.34
C ILE A 4 25.57 24.42 5.01
N ILE A 5 25.50 23.09 5.04
CA ILE A 5 25.37 22.23 3.87
C ILE A 5 23.91 21.87 3.72
N VAL A 6 23.33 22.15 2.56
CA VAL A 6 21.89 21.98 2.32
C VAL A 6 21.68 20.95 1.22
N PHE A 7 21.03 19.83 1.52
CA PHE A 7 20.61 18.87 0.50
C PHE A 7 19.20 19.18 0.02
N CYS A 8 19.05 19.46 -1.28
CA CYS A 8 17.78 19.91 -1.85
C CYS A 8 17.40 19.13 -3.11
N HIS A 9 16.12 18.74 -3.17
CA HIS A 9 15.51 18.14 -4.36
C HIS A 9 15.09 19.19 -5.40
N LEU A 10 15.13 20.48 -5.02
CA LEU A 10 14.77 21.61 -5.89
C LEU A 10 16.05 22.23 -6.47
N ARG A 11 15.98 22.59 -7.75
CA ARG A 11 17.05 23.31 -8.45
C ARG A 11 16.97 24.81 -8.13
N TRP A 12 18.12 25.44 -7.93
CA TRP A 12 18.23 26.86 -7.62
C TRP A 12 17.62 27.73 -8.73
N ASP A 13 17.92 27.40 -9.99
CA ASP A 13 17.54 28.17 -11.19
C ASP A 13 16.16 27.81 -11.77
N PHE A 14 15.41 26.90 -11.13
CA PHE A 14 14.11 26.45 -11.67
C PHE A 14 12.96 27.39 -11.31
N VAL A 15 12.53 27.40 -10.05
CA VAL A 15 11.50 28.33 -9.55
C VAL A 15 11.98 28.92 -8.25
N PHE A 16 11.93 30.25 -8.16
CA PHE A 16 12.32 30.97 -6.95
C PHE A 16 11.25 30.79 -5.88
N GLN A 17 11.64 30.18 -4.76
CA GLN A 17 10.72 29.76 -3.70
C GLN A 17 11.42 29.76 -2.33
N ARG A 18 10.83 29.06 -1.34
CA ARG A 18 11.27 29.07 0.06
C ARG A 18 12.80 28.89 0.24
N PRO A 19 13.48 27.90 -0.38
CA PRO A 19 14.92 27.72 -0.17
C PRO A 19 15.74 28.95 -0.54
N GLN A 20 15.47 29.59 -1.68
CA GLN A 20 16.20 30.79 -2.09
C GLN A 20 15.96 31.95 -1.10
N HIS A 21 14.71 32.15 -0.66
CA HIS A 21 14.38 33.18 0.32
C HIS A 21 15.10 33.00 1.66
N LEU A 22 15.12 31.76 2.17
CA LEU A 22 15.74 31.42 3.45
C LEU A 22 17.26 31.46 3.37
N LEU A 23 17.84 30.76 2.38
CA LEU A 23 19.27 30.55 2.28
C LEU A 23 20.03 31.84 1.97
N THR A 24 19.53 32.70 1.07
CA THR A 24 20.19 34.00 0.78
C THR A 24 20.18 34.94 1.98
N ARG A 25 19.17 34.86 2.86
CA ARG A 25 19.13 35.65 4.10
C ARG A 25 20.02 35.07 5.18
N LEU A 26 20.02 33.74 5.35
CA LEU A 26 20.94 33.03 6.23
C LEU A 26 22.40 33.23 5.82
N ALA A 27 22.68 33.43 4.52
CA ALA A 27 24.02 33.68 3.99
C ALA A 27 24.70 34.97 4.50
N LYS A 28 23.94 35.87 5.13
CA LYS A 28 24.49 37.03 5.87
C LYS A 28 25.23 36.61 7.15
N HIS A 29 24.97 35.40 7.65
CA HIS A 29 25.49 34.87 8.91
C HIS A 29 26.20 33.52 8.79
N TYR A 30 25.96 32.79 7.69
CA TYR A 30 26.53 31.47 7.43
C TYR A 30 27.11 31.37 6.01
N LYS A 31 28.08 30.48 5.81
CA LYS A 31 28.48 30.07 4.46
C LYS A 31 27.55 28.98 4.01
N ILE A 32 26.77 29.20 2.94
CA ILE A 32 25.80 28.22 2.46
C ILE A 32 26.40 27.42 1.30
N VAL A 33 26.32 26.10 1.41
CA VAL A 33 26.68 25.15 0.36
C VAL A 33 25.45 24.28 0.06
N MET A 34 24.71 24.60 -0.99
CA MET A 34 23.54 23.84 -1.40
C MET A 34 23.93 22.77 -2.40
N VAL A 35 23.62 21.51 -2.11
CA VAL A 35 23.82 20.36 -2.98
C VAL A 35 22.49 19.98 -3.61
N GLU A 36 22.41 20.12 -4.92
CA GLU A 36 21.25 19.68 -5.70
C GLU A 36 21.33 18.19 -6.04
N GLU A 37 20.24 17.65 -6.57
CA GLU A 37 20.22 16.30 -7.13
C GLU A 37 21.25 16.11 -8.26
N PRO A 38 21.77 14.89 -8.47
CA PRO A 38 22.66 14.61 -9.58
C PRO A 38 21.98 14.84 -10.94
N ILE A 39 22.75 15.29 -11.92
CA ILE A 39 22.35 15.40 -13.33
C ILE A 39 23.05 14.27 -14.08
N HIS A 40 22.30 13.54 -14.91
CA HIS A 40 22.87 12.47 -15.72
C HIS A 40 23.85 13.03 -16.76
N HIS A 41 25.02 12.41 -16.89
CA HIS A 41 26.05 12.79 -17.84
C HIS A 41 26.88 11.56 -18.23
N ASP A 42 27.01 11.29 -19.53
CA ASP A 42 27.70 10.08 -20.05
C ASP A 42 29.22 10.04 -19.78
N GLY A 43 29.83 11.15 -19.35
CA GLY A 43 31.26 11.27 -19.10
C GLY A 43 31.70 10.96 -17.67
N VAL A 44 32.89 11.44 -17.30
CA VAL A 44 33.45 11.27 -15.96
C VAL A 44 32.65 12.08 -14.95
N ASN A 45 32.38 11.51 -13.78
CA ASN A 45 31.66 12.19 -12.71
C ASN A 45 32.40 13.46 -12.26
N PHE A 46 31.71 14.59 -12.18
CA PHE A 46 32.28 15.86 -11.72
C PHE A 46 31.27 16.68 -10.91
N LEU A 47 31.76 17.63 -10.12
CA LEU A 47 30.94 18.54 -9.34
C LEU A 47 31.08 19.96 -9.87
N LYS A 48 30.01 20.52 -10.44
CA LYS A 48 29.97 21.93 -10.82
C LYS A 48 29.60 22.77 -9.61
N LYS A 49 30.41 23.77 -9.29
CA LYS A 49 30.15 24.73 -8.21
C LYS A 49 29.87 26.10 -8.81
N THR A 50 28.83 26.77 -8.35
CA THR A 50 28.45 28.11 -8.82
C THR A 50 28.08 28.97 -7.63
N GLU A 51 28.71 30.13 -7.50
CA GLU A 51 28.31 31.13 -6.52
C GLU A 51 27.12 31.91 -7.11
N VAL A 52 25.94 31.71 -6.51
CA VAL A 52 24.66 32.22 -7.03
C VAL A 52 24.17 33.46 -6.27
N ALA A 53 24.72 33.69 -5.08
CA ALA A 53 24.55 34.89 -4.28
C ALA A 53 25.75 35.00 -3.32
N PRO A 54 26.00 36.18 -2.71
CA PRO A 54 27.07 36.32 -1.74
C PRO A 54 26.99 35.24 -0.64
N ASN A 55 28.05 34.46 -0.47
CA ASN A 55 28.15 33.33 0.47
C ASN A 55 27.20 32.15 0.19
N VAL A 56 26.59 32.05 -0.99
CA VAL A 56 25.77 30.90 -1.40
C VAL A 56 26.40 30.21 -2.60
N ILE A 57 26.90 29.00 -2.38
CA ILE A 57 27.46 28.13 -3.42
C ILE A 57 26.48 27.00 -3.70
N VAL A 58 26.04 26.88 -4.95
CA VAL A 58 25.26 25.73 -5.43
C VAL A 58 26.23 24.71 -6.03
N CYS A 59 26.11 23.47 -5.60
CA CYS A 59 26.88 22.32 -6.04
C CYS A 59 25.96 21.39 -6.83
N GLN A 60 26.24 21.22 -8.12
CA GLN A 60 25.49 20.37 -9.04
C GLN A 60 26.36 19.15 -9.39
N PRO A 61 26.05 17.96 -8.83
CA PRO A 61 26.77 16.74 -9.20
C PRO A 61 26.36 16.31 -10.61
N TYR A 62 27.33 15.94 -11.43
CA TYR A 62 27.10 15.28 -12.72
C TYR A 62 27.62 13.85 -12.61
N THR A 63 26.74 12.89 -12.91
CA THR A 63 27.00 11.45 -12.69
C THR A 63 26.61 10.63 -13.90
N ASN A 64 27.38 9.60 -14.22
CA ASN A 64 27.07 8.64 -15.28
C ASN A 64 25.98 7.61 -14.95
N ILE A 65 25.33 7.73 -13.79
CA ILE A 65 24.30 6.80 -13.36
C ILE A 65 22.94 7.29 -13.90
N PRO A 66 22.16 6.45 -14.60
CA PRO A 66 20.91 6.84 -15.26
C PRO A 66 19.69 6.80 -14.32
N VAL A 67 19.89 7.09 -13.02
CA VAL A 67 18.80 7.17 -12.04
C VAL A 67 18.75 8.58 -11.44
N TRP A 68 17.54 9.05 -11.13
CA TRP A 68 17.29 10.44 -10.77
C TRP A 68 17.38 10.63 -9.25
N GLY A 69 17.66 11.87 -8.82
CA GLY A 69 17.67 12.25 -7.41
C GLY A 69 18.74 11.57 -6.57
N PHE A 70 18.60 11.64 -5.24
CA PHE A 70 19.52 10.99 -4.30
C PHE A 70 19.21 9.49 -4.12
N HIS A 71 19.03 8.76 -5.23
CA HIS A 71 18.81 7.31 -5.23
C HIS A 71 20.03 6.56 -4.66
N ASP A 72 19.83 5.33 -4.18
CA ASP A 72 20.90 4.51 -3.60
C ASP A 72 22.09 4.32 -4.53
N ASP A 73 21.84 4.07 -5.82
CA ASP A 73 22.90 3.89 -6.80
C ASP A 73 23.78 5.14 -6.97
N GLN A 74 23.22 6.33 -6.71
CA GLN A 74 23.95 7.61 -6.79
C GLN A 74 24.90 7.81 -5.62
N ILE A 75 24.59 7.28 -4.44
CA ILE A 75 25.32 7.58 -3.19
C ILE A 75 26.82 7.26 -3.30
N PRO A 76 27.27 6.10 -3.80
CA PRO A 76 28.71 5.80 -3.94
C PRO A 76 29.46 6.77 -4.84
N SER A 77 28.81 7.31 -5.87
CA SER A 77 29.40 8.31 -6.79
C SER A 77 29.38 9.72 -6.20
N LEU A 78 28.36 10.05 -5.40
CA LEU A 78 28.23 11.35 -4.76
C LEU A 78 29.23 11.54 -3.61
N LYS A 79 29.46 10.52 -2.77
CA LYS A 79 30.41 10.59 -1.64
C LYS A 79 31.78 11.20 -2.00
N PRO A 80 32.53 10.70 -3.00
CA PRO A 80 33.84 11.27 -3.36
C PRO A 80 33.74 12.68 -3.95
N LEU A 81 32.67 13.01 -4.67
CA LEU A 81 32.46 14.36 -5.21
C LEU A 81 32.23 15.39 -4.08
N LEU A 82 31.57 14.97 -3.01
CA LEU A 82 31.16 15.83 -1.90
C LEU A 82 32.19 15.88 -0.76
N ALA A 83 33.18 14.97 -0.73
CA ALA A 83 34.19 14.88 0.32
C ALA A 83 34.96 16.20 0.56
N GLY A 84 35.15 17.02 -0.48
CA GLY A 84 35.83 18.32 -0.39
C GLY A 84 34.90 19.52 -0.15
N LEU A 85 33.64 19.32 0.26
CA LEU A 85 32.73 20.42 0.59
C LEU A 85 32.98 21.02 1.98
N VAL A 86 33.56 20.24 2.89
CA VAL A 86 33.87 20.63 4.26
C VAL A 86 35.38 20.71 4.39
N ALA A 87 35.88 21.82 4.94
CA ALA A 87 37.31 21.94 5.24
C ALA A 87 37.65 21.07 6.46
N ASP A 88 38.87 20.52 6.49
CA ASP A 88 39.33 19.74 7.64
C ASP A 88 39.22 20.55 8.94
N GLY A 89 38.39 20.06 9.87
CA GLY A 89 38.16 20.69 11.17
C GLY A 89 36.92 21.60 11.27
N ASP A 90 36.15 21.79 10.20
CA ASP A 90 34.85 22.45 10.25
C ASP A 90 33.74 21.44 10.63
N ASP A 91 32.82 21.82 11.51
CA ASP A 91 31.69 21.00 11.97
C ASP A 91 30.38 21.60 11.43
N PRO A 92 29.97 21.27 10.20
CA PRO A 92 28.91 21.99 9.50
C PRO A 92 27.53 21.74 10.12
N ILE A 93 26.61 22.66 9.87
CA ILE A 93 25.17 22.38 10.02
C ILE A 93 24.73 21.68 8.74
N VAL A 94 24.06 20.54 8.84
CA VAL A 94 23.53 19.83 7.67
C VAL A 94 22.02 19.96 7.65
N TRP A 95 21.50 20.55 6.57
CA TRP A 95 20.11 20.88 6.37
C TRP A 95 19.52 20.03 5.25
N PHE A 96 18.39 19.39 5.50
CA PHE A 96 17.69 18.56 4.52
C PHE A 96 16.37 19.21 4.08
N TYR A 97 16.17 19.33 2.77
CA TYR A 97 14.85 19.50 2.14
C TYR A 97 14.33 18.19 1.54
N THR A 98 15.14 17.12 1.55
CA THR A 98 14.74 15.80 1.06
C THR A 98 15.33 14.70 1.94
N PRO A 99 14.53 13.75 2.44
CA PRO A 99 15.04 12.61 3.17
C PRO A 99 15.92 11.70 2.32
N MET A 100 15.81 11.77 0.99
CA MET A 100 16.59 10.91 0.10
C MET A 100 18.10 11.15 0.21
N ALA A 101 18.55 12.34 0.61
CA ALA A 101 19.97 12.61 0.79
C ALA A 101 20.56 12.09 2.12
N LEU A 102 19.73 11.54 3.02
CA LEU A 102 20.15 11.08 4.35
C LEU A 102 21.43 10.21 4.37
N PRO A 103 21.65 9.26 3.43
CA PRO A 103 22.88 8.45 3.43
C PRO A 103 24.19 9.25 3.30
N LEU A 104 24.13 10.49 2.79
CA LEU A 104 25.30 11.37 2.65
C LEU A 104 25.68 12.06 3.97
N LEU A 105 24.84 12.00 5.00
CA LEU A 105 25.10 12.63 6.30
C LEU A 105 26.34 12.06 7.01
N GLN A 106 26.60 10.77 6.84
CA GLN A 106 27.62 10.02 7.56
C GLN A 106 29.02 10.63 7.45
N ASP A 107 29.35 11.13 6.25
CA ASP A 107 30.70 11.59 5.91
C ASP A 107 30.90 13.09 6.21
N LEU A 108 29.86 13.80 6.69
CA LEU A 108 29.88 15.25 6.89
C LEU A 108 30.08 15.69 8.35
N HIS A 109 30.03 14.77 9.30
CA HIS A 109 30.22 15.04 10.74
C HIS A 109 29.49 16.31 11.26
N PRO A 110 28.15 16.36 11.16
CA PRO A 110 27.38 17.57 11.45
C PRO A 110 27.42 17.99 12.93
N SER A 111 27.61 19.28 13.20
CA SER A 111 27.39 19.86 14.53
C SER A 111 25.90 19.97 14.86
N LEU A 112 25.05 20.15 13.84
CA LEU A 112 23.60 20.25 13.92
C LEU A 112 22.94 19.70 12.64
N VAL A 113 21.84 18.97 12.77
CA VAL A 113 21.02 18.44 11.67
C VAL A 113 19.66 19.15 11.69
N VAL A 114 19.34 19.81 10.59
CA VAL A 114 18.06 20.49 10.37
C VAL A 114 17.29 19.73 9.30
N TYR A 115 16.02 19.44 9.55
CA TYR A 115 15.12 18.94 8.52
C TYR A 115 14.00 19.97 8.27
N ASP A 116 13.96 20.59 7.09
CA ASP A 116 12.88 21.50 6.68
C ASP A 116 11.91 20.74 5.77
N CYS A 117 10.87 20.18 6.39
CA CYS A 117 9.76 19.49 5.74
C CYS A 117 8.81 20.51 5.13
N MET A 118 9.13 20.96 3.91
CA MET A 118 8.32 21.94 3.18
C MET A 118 7.13 21.33 2.43
N ASP A 119 7.26 20.08 2.00
CA ASP A 119 6.26 19.31 1.24
C ASP A 119 6.22 17.86 1.76
N GLU A 120 5.05 17.21 1.65
CA GLU A 120 4.90 15.76 1.90
C GLU A 120 5.36 14.98 0.66
N LEU A 121 6.68 14.86 0.48
CA LEU A 121 7.27 14.24 -0.72
C LEU A 121 6.83 12.79 -0.95
N ALA A 122 6.40 12.08 0.10
CA ALA A 122 5.88 10.71 0.00
C ALA A 122 4.47 10.65 -0.64
N ALA A 123 3.76 11.77 -0.67
CA ALA A 123 2.44 11.87 -1.28
C ALA A 123 2.51 12.25 -2.78
N PHE A 124 3.70 12.48 -3.33
CA PHE A 124 3.86 12.77 -4.75
C PHE A 124 3.72 11.51 -5.60
N LYS A 125 3.16 11.65 -6.79
CA LYS A 125 3.01 10.55 -7.75
C LYS A 125 4.38 9.95 -8.06
N ASN A 126 4.48 8.61 -8.02
CA ASN A 126 5.72 7.86 -8.25
C ASN A 126 6.86 8.15 -7.25
N SER A 127 6.57 8.57 -6.01
CA SER A 127 7.62 8.78 -5.00
C SER A 127 8.46 7.51 -4.78
N PRO A 128 9.78 7.62 -4.56
CA PRO A 128 10.63 6.46 -4.26
C PRO A 128 10.15 5.71 -3.01
N LYS A 129 10.14 4.37 -3.05
CA LYS A 129 9.66 3.52 -1.96
C LYS A 129 10.41 3.76 -0.63
N GLN A 130 11.69 4.13 -0.71
CA GLN A 130 12.55 4.38 0.44
C GLN A 130 12.26 5.73 1.13
N LEU A 131 11.48 6.62 0.51
CA LEU A 131 11.34 8.00 0.97
C LEU A 131 10.68 8.09 2.35
N LEU A 132 9.61 7.33 2.61
CA LEU A 132 8.94 7.30 3.91
C LEU A 132 9.84 6.72 5.03
N GLN A 133 10.62 5.67 4.70
CA GLN A 133 11.58 5.09 5.63
C GLN A 133 12.66 6.10 6.00
N ARG A 134 13.21 6.80 5.01
CA ARG A 134 14.23 7.83 5.22
C ARG A 134 13.68 9.05 5.94
N GLU A 135 12.44 9.45 5.68
CA GLU A 135 11.80 10.53 6.41
C GLU A 135 11.72 10.18 7.91
N THR A 136 11.27 8.97 8.21
CA THR A 136 11.18 8.49 9.60
C THR A 136 12.55 8.48 10.27
N ALA A 137 13.58 7.98 9.58
CA ALA A 137 14.95 8.00 10.08
C ALA A 137 15.49 9.42 10.27
N LEU A 138 15.23 10.33 9.31
CA LEU A 138 15.67 11.72 9.37
C LEU A 138 14.98 12.48 10.51
N LEU A 139 13.67 12.27 10.72
CA LEU A 139 12.94 12.81 11.86
C LEU A 139 13.54 12.32 13.19
N GLY A 140 13.99 11.07 13.26
CA GLY A 140 14.62 10.52 14.47
C GLY A 140 16.00 11.09 14.80
N ILE A 141 16.72 11.68 13.84
CA ILE A 141 18.10 12.18 14.05
C ILE A 141 18.25 13.69 13.90
N ALA A 142 17.24 14.38 13.35
CA ALA A 142 17.26 15.82 13.22
C ALA A 142 17.26 16.44 14.62
N ASP A 143 18.03 17.50 14.83
CA ASP A 143 17.97 18.24 16.09
C ASP A 143 16.84 19.27 16.06
N ILE A 144 16.50 19.76 14.86
CA ILE A 144 15.42 20.72 14.62
C ILE A 144 14.65 20.30 13.38
N VAL A 145 13.32 20.30 13.49
CA VAL A 145 12.42 20.11 12.36
C VAL A 145 11.65 21.40 12.09
N PHE A 146 11.77 21.92 10.88
CA PHE A 146 10.94 23.01 10.38
C PHE A 146 9.86 22.45 9.46
N THR A 147 8.69 23.06 9.47
CA THR A 147 7.57 22.68 8.60
C THR A 147 7.06 23.88 7.80
N GLY A 148 6.72 23.65 6.54
CA GLY A 148 6.34 24.69 5.58
C GLY A 148 4.93 25.27 5.75
N GLY A 149 4.08 24.64 6.55
CA GLY A 149 2.70 25.08 6.79
C GLY A 149 2.06 24.39 8.01
N PRO A 150 0.93 24.91 8.51
CA PRO A 150 0.24 24.36 9.69
C PRO A 150 -0.17 22.90 9.54
N SER A 151 -0.65 22.49 8.38
CA SER A 151 -1.07 21.09 8.14
C SER A 151 0.10 20.11 8.27
N LEU A 152 1.27 20.44 7.74
CA LEU A 152 2.51 19.67 7.92
C LEU A 152 2.97 19.71 9.37
N TYR A 153 2.91 20.86 10.02
CA TYR A 153 3.28 20.98 11.43
C TYR A 153 2.47 20.01 12.31
N GLU A 154 1.15 20.02 12.17
CA GLU A 154 0.27 19.11 12.91
C GLU A 154 0.59 17.63 12.62
N ALA A 155 0.96 17.29 11.38
CA ALA A 155 1.35 15.94 11.00
C ALA A 155 2.72 15.49 11.55
N LYS A 156 3.64 16.43 11.86
CA LYS A 156 5.02 16.11 12.27
C LYS A 156 5.32 16.40 13.75
N ARG A 157 4.55 17.28 14.41
CA ARG A 157 4.81 17.70 15.81
C ARG A 157 4.74 16.56 16.83
N GLU A 158 3.97 15.52 16.56
CA GLU A 158 3.89 14.33 17.41
C GLU A 158 5.01 13.31 17.13
N ARG A 159 5.71 13.47 16.00
CA ARG A 159 6.82 12.62 15.56
C ARG A 159 8.19 13.21 15.90
N HIS A 160 8.27 14.49 16.28
CA HIS A 160 9.51 15.14 16.68
C HIS A 160 9.28 16.27 17.72
N ALA A 161 9.96 16.18 18.86
CA ALA A 161 9.75 17.09 20.00
C ALA A 161 10.18 18.54 19.74
N ASN A 162 11.15 18.76 18.83
CA ASN A 162 11.64 20.09 18.46
C ASN A 162 11.18 20.47 17.04
N ALA A 163 9.90 20.26 16.76
CA ALA A 163 9.26 20.67 15.52
C ALA A 163 8.69 22.09 15.64
N HIS A 164 8.86 22.90 14.58
CA HIS A 164 8.38 24.29 14.53
C HIS A 164 7.65 24.58 13.21
N CYS A 165 6.56 25.33 13.30
CA CYS A 165 5.80 25.79 12.14
C CYS A 165 6.34 27.13 11.65
N PHE A 166 6.89 27.15 10.43
CA PHE A 166 7.27 28.37 9.73
C PHE A 166 6.56 28.41 8.38
N SER A 167 5.33 28.91 8.39
CA SER A 167 4.52 29.05 7.18
C SER A 167 5.19 29.95 6.14
N SER A 168 4.77 29.81 4.89
CA SER A 168 5.17 30.69 3.78
C SER A 168 5.08 32.19 4.15
N SER A 169 6.05 32.98 3.68
CA SER A 169 6.11 34.44 3.83
C SER A 169 6.18 35.12 2.45
N VAL A 170 6.23 36.45 2.40
CA VAL A 170 6.27 37.22 1.14
C VAL A 170 7.34 38.32 1.17
N ASP A 171 7.94 38.60 0.02
CA ASP A 171 8.67 39.84 -0.23
C ASP A 171 7.67 40.93 -0.69
N ALA A 172 7.02 41.56 0.30
CA ALA A 172 5.95 42.51 0.01
C ALA A 172 6.41 43.70 -0.83
N ALA A 173 7.66 44.16 -0.64
CA ALA A 173 8.21 45.28 -1.41
C ALA A 173 8.37 44.93 -2.89
N HIS A 174 8.79 43.70 -3.18
CA HIS A 174 8.89 43.20 -4.56
C HIS A 174 7.53 43.17 -5.27
N PHE A 175 6.52 42.55 -4.66
CA PHE A 175 5.22 42.36 -5.29
C PHE A 175 4.35 43.63 -5.33
N ARG A 176 4.55 44.58 -4.41
CA ARG A 176 3.89 45.90 -4.46
C ARG A 176 4.25 46.73 -5.69
N LYS A 177 5.32 46.40 -6.41
CA LYS A 177 5.63 47.04 -7.71
C LYS A 177 4.46 46.90 -8.70
N SER A 178 3.68 45.82 -8.60
CA SER A 178 2.51 45.56 -9.46
C SER A 178 1.34 46.54 -9.26
N LEU A 179 1.38 47.35 -8.20
CA LEU A 179 0.40 48.44 -7.97
C LEU A 179 0.54 49.52 -9.05
N ASP A 180 1.75 49.73 -9.57
CA ASP A 180 1.92 50.50 -10.80
C ASP A 180 1.54 49.61 -11.99
N ARG A 181 0.33 49.78 -12.51
CA ARG A 181 -0.16 48.97 -13.63
C ARG A 181 0.62 49.23 -14.93
N ALA A 182 1.40 50.32 -15.03
CA ALA A 182 2.19 50.63 -16.21
C ALA A 182 3.36 49.66 -16.45
N ILE A 183 3.77 48.90 -15.42
CA ILE A 183 4.84 47.90 -15.56
C ILE A 183 4.37 46.58 -16.18
N ALA A 184 3.11 46.50 -16.64
CA ALA A 184 2.52 45.29 -17.20
C ALA A 184 3.43 44.62 -18.24
N HIS A 185 3.59 43.31 -18.14
CA HIS A 185 4.50 42.55 -18.99
C HIS A 185 4.04 42.59 -20.47
N GLU A 186 4.97 42.71 -21.41
CA GLU A 186 4.66 42.88 -22.84
C GLU A 186 3.91 41.69 -23.45
N SER A 187 4.05 40.49 -22.87
CA SER A 187 3.35 39.29 -23.33
C SER A 187 1.82 39.40 -23.21
N HIS A 188 1.31 40.37 -22.45
CA HIS A 188 -0.13 40.63 -22.35
C HIS A 188 -0.66 41.62 -23.39
N ALA A 189 0.20 42.23 -24.22
CA ALA A 189 -0.21 43.29 -25.15
C ALA A 189 -1.40 42.92 -26.05
N ASN A 190 -1.49 41.64 -26.43
CA ASN A 190 -2.55 41.11 -27.31
C ASN A 190 -3.58 40.23 -26.57
N ILE A 191 -3.55 40.19 -25.24
CA ILE A 191 -4.51 39.41 -24.43
C ILE A 191 -5.59 40.37 -23.91
N PRO A 192 -6.86 40.24 -24.30
CA PRO A 192 -7.93 41.12 -23.80
C PRO A 192 -8.17 40.96 -22.28
N HIS A 193 -8.90 41.93 -21.71
CA HIS A 193 -9.43 41.85 -20.33
C HIS A 193 -10.86 41.27 -20.34
N PRO A 194 -11.31 40.59 -19.25
CA PRO A 194 -10.60 40.38 -17.99
C PRO A 194 -9.55 39.25 -18.05
N ARG A 195 -8.45 39.43 -17.31
CA ARG A 195 -7.32 38.49 -17.25
C ARG A 195 -7.26 37.83 -15.88
N LEU A 196 -7.42 36.50 -15.86
CA LEU A 196 -7.39 35.66 -14.67
C LEU A 196 -6.06 34.91 -14.65
N GLY A 197 -5.23 35.14 -13.64
CA GLY A 197 -3.83 34.72 -13.67
C GLY A 197 -3.44 33.69 -12.63
N PHE A 198 -2.56 32.77 -13.00
CA PHE A 198 -1.81 31.93 -12.07
C PHE A 198 -0.34 31.92 -12.47
N TYR A 199 0.55 31.91 -11.48
CA TYR A 199 1.94 31.56 -11.72
C TYR A 199 2.44 30.51 -10.73
N GLY A 200 3.33 29.65 -11.20
CA GLY A 200 3.86 28.54 -10.43
C GLY A 200 4.11 27.31 -11.30
N VAL A 201 4.58 26.24 -10.68
CA VAL A 201 4.76 24.97 -11.37
C VAL A 201 3.39 24.41 -11.78
N ILE A 202 3.24 24.02 -13.04
CA ILE A 202 2.04 23.36 -13.58
C ILE A 202 2.35 21.86 -13.63
N ASP A 203 1.81 21.11 -12.67
CA ASP A 203 2.03 19.67 -12.51
C ASP A 203 0.76 18.95 -12.00
N GLU A 204 0.87 17.74 -11.45
CA GLU A 204 -0.25 16.94 -10.94
C GLU A 204 -1.12 17.62 -9.86
N ARG A 205 -0.63 18.72 -9.28
CA ARG A 205 -1.37 19.51 -8.29
C ARG A 205 -2.37 20.46 -8.93
N PHE A 206 -2.34 20.65 -10.24
CA PHE A 206 -3.14 21.63 -10.96
C PHE A 206 -4.44 21.01 -11.47
N ASP A 207 -5.58 21.67 -11.23
CA ASP A 207 -6.89 21.18 -11.65
C ASP A 207 -7.18 21.58 -13.11
N ILE A 208 -6.77 20.69 -14.03
CA ILE A 208 -6.92 20.92 -15.48
C ILE A 208 -8.39 20.91 -15.93
N ASP A 209 -9.25 20.17 -15.24
CA ASP A 209 -10.68 20.05 -15.56
C ASP A 209 -11.44 21.30 -15.11
N LEU A 210 -11.08 21.85 -13.94
CA LEU A 210 -11.57 23.15 -13.49
C LEU A 210 -11.22 24.27 -14.47
N LEU A 211 -9.98 24.28 -14.97
CA LEU A 211 -9.56 25.28 -15.95
C LEU A 211 -10.30 25.16 -17.28
N ALA A 212 -10.46 23.92 -17.77
CA ALA A 212 -11.27 23.66 -18.94
C ALA A 212 -12.71 24.17 -18.75
N ALA A 213 -13.34 23.84 -17.62
CA ALA A 213 -14.69 24.27 -17.29
C ALA A 213 -14.81 25.81 -17.20
N LEU A 214 -13.85 26.49 -16.58
CA LEU A 214 -13.83 27.95 -16.50
C LEU A 214 -13.69 28.59 -17.89
N ALA A 215 -12.76 28.09 -18.71
CA ALA A 215 -12.55 28.59 -20.06
C ALA A 215 -13.78 28.40 -20.95
N ASP A 216 -14.45 27.26 -20.84
CA ASP A 216 -15.64 26.92 -21.64
C ASP A 216 -16.87 27.73 -21.16
N ALA A 217 -17.01 27.98 -19.85
CA ALA A 217 -18.12 28.75 -19.28
C ALA A 217 -18.00 30.28 -19.47
N ARG A 218 -16.76 30.79 -19.60
CA ARG A 218 -16.46 32.22 -19.81
C ARG A 218 -15.48 32.42 -20.96
N PRO A 219 -15.93 32.28 -22.23
CA PRO A 219 -15.08 32.49 -23.41
C PRO A 219 -14.48 33.91 -23.51
N ASP A 220 -15.11 34.88 -22.86
CA ASP A 220 -14.67 36.28 -22.76
C ASP A 220 -13.58 36.51 -21.70
N TYR A 221 -13.32 35.54 -20.81
CA TYR A 221 -12.26 35.62 -19.80
C TYR A 221 -10.98 35.02 -20.34
N HIS A 222 -9.85 35.67 -20.10
CA HIS A 222 -8.54 35.20 -20.54
C HIS A 222 -7.73 34.64 -19.37
N ILE A 223 -7.53 33.32 -19.36
CA ILE A 223 -6.79 32.60 -18.33
C ILE A 223 -5.30 32.62 -18.69
N VAL A 224 -4.47 33.23 -17.85
CA VAL A 224 -3.04 33.42 -18.09
C VAL A 224 -2.23 32.57 -17.11
N LEU A 225 -1.52 31.58 -17.65
CA LEU A 225 -0.77 30.58 -16.89
C LEU A 225 0.73 30.76 -17.10
N VAL A 226 1.45 31.07 -16.04
CA VAL A 226 2.88 31.44 -16.09
C VAL A 226 3.70 30.47 -15.25
N GLY A 227 4.42 29.58 -15.90
CA GLY A 227 5.35 28.69 -15.24
C GLY A 227 5.70 27.45 -16.08
N PRO A 228 6.65 26.65 -15.60
CA PRO A 228 7.04 25.42 -16.27
C PRO A 228 5.97 24.34 -16.12
N VAL A 229 5.74 23.58 -17.18
CA VAL A 229 4.94 22.35 -17.17
C VAL A 229 5.88 21.17 -16.92
N VAL A 230 5.66 20.45 -15.82
CA VAL A 230 6.53 19.32 -15.42
C VAL A 230 5.70 18.18 -14.84
N LYS A 231 6.24 16.96 -14.87
CA LYS A 231 5.65 15.71 -14.33
C LYS A 231 4.33 15.24 -14.95
N ILE A 232 3.65 16.10 -15.70
CA ILE A 232 2.48 15.80 -16.51
C ILE A 232 2.83 15.92 -18.00
N ASP A 233 2.09 15.21 -18.84
CA ASP A 233 2.22 15.36 -20.30
C ASP A 233 1.66 16.72 -20.72
N PRO A 234 2.45 17.62 -21.35
CA PRO A 234 1.94 18.90 -21.85
C PRO A 234 0.75 18.75 -22.81
N ALA A 235 0.62 17.62 -23.52
CA ALA A 235 -0.51 17.35 -24.40
C ALA A 235 -1.84 17.15 -23.65
N SER A 236 -1.79 16.86 -22.34
CA SER A 236 -2.99 16.73 -21.50
C SER A 236 -3.59 18.07 -21.06
N LEU A 237 -2.88 19.18 -21.27
CA LEU A 237 -3.33 20.51 -20.86
C LEU A 237 -4.45 21.04 -21.77
N PRO A 238 -5.47 21.71 -21.21
CA PRO A 238 -6.60 22.22 -21.99
C PRO A 238 -6.16 23.29 -23.01
N GLN A 239 -6.45 23.07 -24.29
CA GLN A 239 -6.07 23.96 -25.40
C GLN A 239 -7.24 24.84 -25.88
N ARG A 240 -7.83 25.66 -24.99
CA ARG A 240 -8.88 26.62 -25.39
C ARG A 240 -8.24 27.92 -25.87
N HIS A 241 -8.90 28.62 -26.80
CA HIS A 241 -8.40 29.88 -27.38
C HIS A 241 -8.20 31.02 -26.36
N ASN A 242 -8.87 30.94 -25.21
CA ASN A 242 -8.79 31.89 -24.13
C ASN A 242 -7.89 31.44 -22.96
N ILE A 243 -7.11 30.37 -23.14
CA ILE A 243 -6.06 29.93 -22.20
C ILE A 243 -4.69 30.24 -22.80
N HIS A 244 -3.84 30.92 -22.03
CA HIS A 244 -2.53 31.41 -22.46
C HIS A 244 -1.43 30.82 -21.58
N TYR A 245 -0.64 29.89 -22.14
CA TYR A 245 0.54 29.32 -21.47
C TYR A 245 1.79 30.14 -21.83
N LEU A 246 2.36 30.84 -20.86
CA LEU A 246 3.49 31.77 -21.08
C LEU A 246 4.85 31.23 -20.63
N GLY A 247 4.88 29.95 -20.22
CA GLY A 247 6.09 29.24 -19.82
C GLY A 247 6.74 29.80 -18.54
N GLN A 248 7.93 29.29 -18.24
CA GLN A 248 8.72 29.72 -17.08
C GLN A 248 9.18 31.18 -17.25
N GLN A 249 9.01 31.98 -16.19
CA GLN A 249 9.42 33.39 -16.13
C GLN A 249 10.33 33.63 -14.92
N SER A 250 11.15 34.66 -14.99
CA SER A 250 12.01 35.04 -13.86
C SER A 250 11.18 35.57 -12.69
N TYR A 251 11.70 35.42 -11.47
CA TYR A 251 11.06 35.96 -10.26
C TYR A 251 10.87 37.49 -10.34
N ASP A 252 11.82 38.18 -10.96
CA ASP A 252 11.79 39.63 -11.13
C ASP A 252 10.68 40.11 -12.08
N ALA A 253 10.26 39.26 -13.01
CA ALA A 253 9.17 39.57 -13.94
C ALA A 253 7.78 39.40 -13.32
N LEU A 254 7.62 38.57 -12.28
CA LEU A 254 6.28 38.23 -11.73
C LEU A 254 5.42 39.45 -11.33
N PRO A 255 5.95 40.54 -10.73
CA PRO A 255 5.15 41.74 -10.48
C PRO A 255 4.56 42.37 -11.75
N ALA A 256 5.25 42.30 -12.89
CA ALA A 256 4.75 42.78 -14.18
C ALA A 256 3.58 41.94 -14.70
N PHE A 257 3.55 40.64 -14.39
CA PHE A 257 2.39 39.79 -14.70
C PHE A 257 1.18 40.15 -13.83
N LEU A 258 1.39 40.34 -12.52
CA LEU A 258 0.33 40.76 -11.60
C LEU A 258 -0.24 42.14 -11.97
N ALA A 259 0.61 43.07 -12.43
CA ALA A 259 0.18 44.38 -12.92
C ALA A 259 -0.84 44.29 -14.06
N ALA A 260 -0.77 43.21 -14.86
CA ALA A 260 -1.64 42.98 -16.00
C ALA A 260 -2.93 42.19 -15.67
N TRP A 261 -3.05 41.59 -14.48
CA TRP A 261 -4.15 40.71 -14.11
C TRP A 261 -5.25 41.41 -13.32
N ASP A 262 -6.49 40.92 -13.47
CA ASP A 262 -7.66 41.41 -12.75
C ASP A 262 -8.02 40.52 -11.55
N VAL A 263 -7.78 39.22 -11.67
CA VAL A 263 -8.06 38.21 -10.63
C VAL A 263 -6.93 37.19 -10.61
N CYS A 264 -6.53 36.76 -9.41
CA CYS A 264 -5.54 35.71 -9.23
C CYS A 264 -6.21 34.37 -8.88
N LEU A 265 -5.76 33.29 -9.51
CA LEU A 265 -6.31 31.95 -9.34
C LEU A 265 -5.37 31.06 -8.54
N LEU A 266 -5.94 30.16 -7.74
CA LEU A 266 -5.26 29.03 -7.11
C LEU A 266 -6.06 27.75 -7.39
N PRO A 267 -6.05 27.24 -8.63
CA PRO A 267 -6.88 26.11 -9.06
C PRO A 267 -6.15 24.79 -8.79
N PHE A 268 -5.97 24.46 -7.51
CA PHE A 268 -5.31 23.22 -7.12
C PHE A 268 -6.30 22.05 -7.11
N ALA A 269 -5.91 20.93 -7.71
CA ALA A 269 -6.66 19.69 -7.66
C ALA A 269 -6.68 19.16 -6.21
N LEU A 270 -7.79 18.63 -5.73
CA LEU A 270 -7.90 18.06 -4.37
C LEU A 270 -7.47 16.59 -4.37
N ASN A 271 -6.19 16.33 -4.11
CA ASN A 271 -5.60 14.99 -4.09
C ASN A 271 -4.53 14.88 -2.98
N ASP A 272 -3.91 13.71 -2.84
CA ASP A 272 -2.92 13.48 -1.78
C ASP A 272 -1.73 14.45 -1.85
N SER A 273 -1.33 14.88 -3.06
CA SER A 273 -0.20 15.79 -3.28
C SER A 273 -0.50 17.25 -2.89
N THR A 274 -1.77 17.64 -2.79
CA THR A 274 -2.19 18.99 -2.37
C THR A 274 -2.74 19.05 -0.95
N LYS A 275 -2.85 17.91 -0.26
CA LYS A 275 -3.37 17.83 1.11
C LYS A 275 -2.60 18.72 2.10
N PHE A 276 -1.30 18.88 1.88
CA PHE A 276 -0.36 19.54 2.80
C PHE A 276 0.32 20.79 2.21
N ILE A 277 -0.16 21.32 1.08
CA ILE A 277 0.48 22.46 0.43
C ILE A 277 0.15 23.77 1.16
N SER A 278 1.16 24.63 1.32
CA SER A 278 1.01 26.00 1.84
C SER A 278 1.54 27.01 0.82
N PRO A 279 0.70 27.43 -0.16
CA PRO A 279 1.18 28.19 -1.32
C PRO A 279 1.59 29.63 -0.96
N THR A 280 2.83 30.01 -1.27
CA THR A 280 3.35 31.38 -1.10
C THR A 280 2.52 32.42 -1.87
N LYS A 281 1.94 31.99 -3.00
CA LYS A 281 1.19 32.84 -3.95
C LYS A 281 0.05 33.60 -3.30
N VAL A 282 -0.59 33.06 -2.27
CA VAL A 282 -1.66 33.77 -1.55
C VAL A 282 -1.16 35.12 -1.04
N LEU A 283 -0.01 35.15 -0.36
CA LEU A 283 0.55 36.37 0.20
C LEU A 283 1.13 37.30 -0.86
N GLU A 284 1.67 36.74 -1.94
CA GLU A 284 2.19 37.48 -3.09
C GLU A 284 1.05 38.23 -3.82
N TYR A 285 -0.10 37.57 -4.01
CA TYR A 285 -1.30 38.17 -4.58
C TYR A 285 -1.93 39.21 -3.65
N MET A 286 -1.91 38.98 -2.34
CA MET A 286 -2.33 39.98 -1.35
C MET A 286 -1.42 41.22 -1.36
N ALA A 287 -0.11 41.05 -1.56
CA ALA A 287 0.82 42.17 -1.69
C ALA A 287 0.60 42.98 -2.98
N ALA A 288 0.04 42.34 -4.02
CA ALA A 288 -0.40 42.98 -5.25
C ALA A 288 -1.83 43.55 -5.19
N GLU A 289 -2.55 43.37 -4.08
CA GLU A 289 -3.90 43.91 -3.85
C GLU A 289 -4.94 43.43 -4.87
N LEU A 290 -4.79 42.18 -5.35
CA LEU A 290 -5.68 41.55 -6.33
C LEU A 290 -6.65 40.56 -5.68
N PRO A 291 -7.92 40.47 -6.15
CA PRO A 291 -8.84 39.41 -5.75
C PRO A 291 -8.25 38.02 -5.99
N ILE A 292 -8.50 37.09 -5.07
CA ILE A 292 -7.96 35.73 -5.12
C ILE A 292 -9.12 34.73 -5.04
N VAL A 293 -9.15 33.78 -5.98
CA VAL A 293 -10.08 32.64 -5.99
C VAL A 293 -9.28 31.35 -5.86
N SER A 294 -9.64 30.50 -4.91
CA SER A 294 -8.93 29.26 -4.60
C SER A 294 -9.89 28.08 -4.45
N THR A 295 -9.43 26.89 -4.86
CA THR A 295 -9.99 25.63 -4.39
C THR A 295 -9.74 25.48 -2.87
N PRO A 296 -10.43 24.58 -2.14
CA PRO A 296 -10.46 24.58 -0.68
C PRO A 296 -9.23 23.91 -0.05
N ILE A 297 -8.03 24.36 -0.43
CA ILE A 297 -6.76 23.96 0.20
C ILE A 297 -6.76 24.36 1.67
N THR A 298 -6.50 23.42 2.58
CA THR A 298 -6.56 23.62 4.04
C THR A 298 -5.75 24.84 4.50
N ASP A 299 -4.49 24.94 4.08
CA ASP A 299 -3.57 26.02 4.48
C ASP A 299 -3.81 27.34 3.71
N VAL A 300 -4.86 27.40 2.87
CA VAL A 300 -5.40 28.64 2.33
C VAL A 300 -6.73 28.98 3.03
N LYS A 301 -7.66 28.03 3.03
CA LYS A 301 -9.01 28.15 3.58
C LYS A 301 -9.01 28.54 5.05
N VAL A 302 -8.21 27.86 5.88
CA VAL A 302 -8.19 28.09 7.34
C VAL A 302 -7.60 29.47 7.70
N PRO A 303 -6.37 29.82 7.27
CA PRO A 303 -5.78 31.10 7.65
C PRO A 303 -6.35 32.30 6.87
N TYR A 304 -6.77 32.11 5.61
CA TYR A 304 -7.06 33.22 4.69
C TYR A 304 -8.47 33.22 4.10
N GLY A 305 -9.35 32.28 4.46
CA GLY A 305 -10.72 32.19 3.90
C GLY A 305 -11.62 33.40 4.21
N HIS A 306 -11.21 34.28 5.13
CA HIS A 306 -11.89 35.56 5.39
C HIS A 306 -11.50 36.67 4.39
N VAL A 307 -10.51 36.44 3.53
CA VAL A 307 -10.01 37.38 2.49
C VAL A 307 -10.00 36.75 1.10
N VAL A 308 -9.74 35.45 1.00
CA VAL A 308 -9.71 34.67 -0.24
C VAL A 308 -11.08 34.04 -0.50
N ALA A 309 -11.58 34.11 -1.74
CA ALA A 309 -12.79 33.40 -2.12
C ALA A 309 -12.48 31.89 -2.25
N ILE A 310 -13.13 31.08 -1.42
CA ILE A 310 -12.95 29.62 -1.40
C ILE A 310 -14.16 28.97 -2.07
N ALA A 311 -13.91 28.23 -3.15
CA ALA A 311 -14.93 27.52 -3.90
C ALA A 311 -14.72 26.00 -3.82
N HIS A 312 -15.77 25.23 -3.56
CA HIS A 312 -15.72 23.77 -3.36
C HIS A 312 -16.10 22.98 -4.61
N THR A 313 -16.68 23.63 -5.62
CA THR A 313 -17.09 23.03 -6.89
C THR A 313 -16.62 23.90 -8.07
N HIS A 314 -16.61 23.34 -9.28
CA HIS A 314 -16.27 24.10 -10.49
C HIS A 314 -17.22 25.28 -10.71
N GLU A 315 -18.52 25.06 -10.47
CA GLU A 315 -19.53 26.12 -10.58
C GLU A 315 -19.31 27.23 -9.55
N GLU A 316 -19.05 26.88 -8.28
CA GLU A 316 -18.71 27.87 -7.24
C GLU A 316 -17.45 28.66 -7.61
N PHE A 317 -16.46 28.02 -8.22
CA PHE A 317 -15.20 28.66 -8.59
C PHE A 317 -15.42 29.65 -9.74
N ILE A 318 -16.20 29.27 -10.75
CA ILE A 318 -16.60 30.16 -11.85
C ILE A 318 -17.39 31.36 -11.31
N ASN A 319 -18.38 31.12 -10.46
CA ASN A 319 -19.17 32.19 -9.84
C ASN A 319 -18.32 33.12 -8.97
N ALA A 320 -17.32 32.58 -8.27
CA ALA A 320 -16.36 33.38 -7.50
C ALA A 320 -15.46 34.23 -8.40
N CYS A 321 -15.03 33.71 -9.55
CA CYS A 321 -14.33 34.49 -10.58
C CYS A 321 -15.20 35.65 -11.10
N ASP A 322 -16.47 35.38 -11.43
CA ASP A 322 -17.41 36.41 -11.89
C ASP A 322 -17.58 37.52 -10.85
N ALA A 323 -17.76 37.14 -9.58
CA ALA A 323 -17.89 38.08 -8.47
C ALA A 323 -16.60 38.90 -8.25
N ALA A 324 -15.43 38.31 -8.50
CA ALA A 324 -14.15 38.98 -8.41
C ALA A 324 -13.95 40.01 -9.54
N VAL A 325 -14.34 39.66 -10.78
CA VAL A 325 -14.31 40.58 -11.94
C VAL A 325 -15.30 41.72 -11.76
N ALA A 326 -16.51 41.43 -11.27
CA ALA A 326 -17.58 42.42 -11.05
C ALA A 326 -17.46 43.17 -9.71
N MET A 327 -16.34 43.05 -8.99
CA MET A 327 -16.19 43.58 -7.64
C MET A 327 -16.28 45.12 -7.61
N MET A 328 -17.19 45.65 -6.77
CA MET A 328 -17.38 47.09 -6.63
C MET A 328 -16.17 47.76 -5.93
N PRO A 329 -15.85 49.03 -6.22
CA PRO A 329 -14.69 49.72 -5.64
C PRO A 329 -14.66 49.69 -4.10
N GLU A 330 -15.81 49.81 -3.45
CA GLU A 330 -15.91 49.74 -1.98
C GLU A 330 -15.62 48.35 -1.42
N GLN A 331 -16.06 47.29 -2.11
CA GLN A 331 -15.75 45.91 -1.74
C GLN A 331 -14.26 45.64 -1.92
N LYS A 332 -13.68 46.13 -3.02
CA LYS A 332 -12.24 46.05 -3.29
C LYS A 332 -11.44 46.78 -2.22
N ALA A 333 -11.82 47.99 -1.83
CA ALA A 333 -11.15 48.73 -0.76
C ALA A 333 -11.14 47.97 0.58
N ARG A 334 -12.28 47.36 0.98
CA ARG A 334 -12.36 46.53 2.19
C ARG A 334 -11.54 45.24 2.10
N MET A 335 -11.44 44.64 0.92
CA MET A 335 -10.58 43.49 0.68
C MET A 335 -9.10 43.88 0.83
N VAL A 336 -8.69 44.98 0.19
CA VAL A 336 -7.32 45.50 0.24
C VAL A 336 -6.87 45.83 1.66
N ASP A 337 -7.73 46.44 2.48
CA ASP A 337 -7.40 46.73 3.88
C ASP A 337 -7.09 45.47 4.69
N ARG A 338 -7.89 44.41 4.50
CA ARG A 338 -7.65 43.09 5.11
C ARG A 338 -6.36 42.45 4.58
N MET A 339 -6.11 42.50 3.27
CA MET A 339 -4.88 41.99 2.66
C MET A 339 -3.63 42.66 3.23
N ARG A 340 -3.64 44.00 3.34
CA ARG A 340 -2.53 44.77 3.92
C ARG A 340 -2.26 44.37 5.36
N THR A 341 -3.31 44.15 6.15
CA THR A 341 -3.19 43.67 7.55
C THR A 341 -2.51 42.31 7.61
N VAL A 342 -2.91 41.35 6.76
CA VAL A 342 -2.27 40.02 6.69
C VAL A 342 -0.80 40.13 6.26
N VAL A 343 -0.52 40.85 5.18
CA VAL A 343 0.84 41.00 4.63
C VAL A 343 1.78 41.71 5.61
N ALA A 344 1.29 42.69 6.38
CA ALA A 344 2.10 43.37 7.40
C ALA A 344 2.54 42.44 8.55
N GLY A 345 1.82 41.34 8.78
CA GLY A 345 2.12 40.36 9.83
C GLY A 345 3.19 39.33 9.48
N THR A 346 3.75 39.34 8.27
CA THR A 346 4.68 38.32 7.79
C THR A 346 5.83 38.92 6.97
N SER A 347 7.02 38.33 7.08
CA SER A 347 8.21 38.73 6.33
C SER A 347 9.21 37.58 6.32
N TRP A 348 9.86 37.36 5.18
CA TRP A 348 10.95 36.40 5.08
C TRP A 348 12.12 36.73 6.02
N ASP A 349 12.38 38.01 6.30
CA ASP A 349 13.44 38.41 7.23
C ASP A 349 13.10 38.00 8.67
N VAL A 350 11.86 38.26 9.12
CA VAL A 350 11.39 37.85 10.45
C VAL A 350 11.38 36.32 10.60
N THR A 351 10.94 35.61 9.56
CA THR A 351 10.96 34.14 9.52
C THR A 351 12.38 33.61 9.68
N VAL A 352 13.34 34.14 8.92
CA VAL A 352 14.75 33.73 9.00
C VAL A 352 15.38 34.08 10.34
N GLU A 353 15.08 35.25 10.91
CA GLU A 353 15.58 35.64 12.24
C GLU A 353 15.13 34.65 13.33
N ARG A 354 13.86 34.22 13.29
CA ARG A 354 13.32 33.23 14.23
C ARG A 354 13.91 31.83 14.01
N MET A 355 14.02 31.38 12.76
CA MET A 355 14.66 30.10 12.44
C MET A 355 16.14 30.11 12.89
N ARG A 356 16.86 31.21 12.64
CA ARG A 356 18.24 31.38 13.09
C ARG A 356 18.35 31.35 14.62
N ALA A 357 17.47 32.02 15.34
CA ALA A 357 17.48 32.00 16.80
C ALA A 357 17.36 30.57 17.35
N LEU A 358 16.53 29.72 16.73
CA LEU A 358 16.43 28.30 17.09
C LEU A 358 17.70 27.51 16.73
N ILE A 359 18.28 27.76 15.56
CA ILE A 359 19.54 27.13 15.10
C ILE A 359 20.70 27.50 16.03
N ASP A 360 20.79 28.75 16.46
CA ASP A 360 21.86 29.26 17.32
C ASP A 360 21.70 28.79 18.77
N ALA A 361 20.46 28.63 19.25
CA ALA A 361 20.16 28.14 20.59
C ALA A 361 20.29 26.61 20.73
N ALA A 362 20.23 25.86 19.63
CA ALA A 362 20.30 24.40 19.67
C ALA A 362 21.68 23.91 20.14
N PRO A 363 21.72 22.89 21.03
CA PRO A 363 22.98 22.31 21.49
C PRO A 363 23.82 21.79 20.31
N ARG A 364 25.12 22.09 20.32
CA ARG A 364 26.06 21.57 19.33
C ARG A 364 26.57 20.21 19.77
N VAL A 365 26.54 19.24 18.87
CA VAL A 365 27.04 17.89 19.13
C VAL A 365 28.52 17.84 18.76
N ALA A 366 29.37 17.39 19.68
CA ALA A 366 30.81 17.31 19.46
C ALA A 366 31.16 16.21 18.42
N LYS A 367 32.21 16.47 17.63
CA LYS A 367 32.69 15.58 16.57
C LYS A 367 32.84 14.13 17.06
N GLY A 368 32.17 13.19 16.38
CA GLY A 368 32.25 11.75 16.65
C GLY A 368 31.27 11.17 17.68
N THR A 369 30.35 11.98 18.24
CA THR A 369 29.35 11.48 19.22
C THR A 369 27.97 11.15 18.63
N ARG A 370 27.71 11.43 17.35
CA ARG A 370 26.46 11.01 16.69
C ARG A 370 26.52 9.53 16.28
N PRO A 371 25.44 8.74 16.49
CA PRO A 371 25.37 7.35 16.04
C PRO A 371 25.65 7.25 14.54
N GLN A 372 26.49 6.28 14.12
CA GLN A 372 26.73 6.03 12.70
C GLN A 372 25.44 5.51 12.04
N VAL A 373 24.99 6.21 11.01
CA VAL A 373 24.02 5.63 10.06
C VAL A 373 24.81 4.61 9.23
N LEU A 374 24.27 3.40 9.01
CA LEU A 374 24.81 2.45 8.03
C LEU A 374 23.96 2.53 6.76
N PRO A 375 24.53 2.56 5.54
CA PRO A 375 23.74 2.46 4.32
C PRO A 375 23.06 1.07 4.27
N PRO A 376 21.80 0.96 3.80
CA PRO A 376 21.15 -0.33 3.71
C PRO A 376 21.77 -1.15 2.58
N THR A 377 22.74 -2.01 2.90
CA THR A 377 23.18 -3.07 1.99
C THR A 377 22.17 -4.20 2.01
N SER A 378 21.50 -4.41 0.86
CA SER A 378 20.66 -5.57 0.54
C SER A 378 19.40 -5.78 1.41
N PRO A 379 18.26 -6.25 0.86
CA PRO A 379 17.02 -6.45 1.62
C PRO A 379 17.08 -7.54 2.71
N GLN A 380 18.25 -8.13 2.96
CA GLN A 380 18.44 -9.30 3.81
C GLN A 380 19.21 -9.03 5.11
N GLN A 381 19.65 -7.79 5.40
CA GLN A 381 20.45 -7.50 6.61
C GLN A 381 20.02 -6.28 7.46
N SER A 382 18.98 -5.53 7.10
CA SER A 382 18.59 -4.29 7.81
C SER A 382 17.62 -4.46 9.00
N ALA A 383 17.48 -5.66 9.58
CA ALA A 383 16.62 -5.89 10.74
C ALA A 383 17.30 -5.70 12.12
N ARG A 384 18.58 -5.30 12.16
CA ARG A 384 19.30 -5.03 13.41
C ARG A 384 19.87 -3.63 13.38
N GLY A 385 19.35 -2.76 14.24
CA GLY A 385 19.98 -1.46 14.52
C GLY A 385 19.07 -0.23 14.43
N ALA A 386 17.84 -0.30 14.92
CA ALA A 386 17.24 0.90 15.52
C ALA A 386 17.84 1.01 16.93
N VAL A 387 18.82 1.89 17.11
CA VAL A 387 19.26 2.26 18.46
C VAL A 387 18.08 2.97 19.11
N ILE A 388 17.46 2.28 20.06
CA ILE A 388 16.41 2.79 20.93
C ILE A 388 16.99 3.99 21.67
N ASP A 389 16.45 5.17 21.38
CA ASP A 389 16.74 6.35 22.17
C ASP A 389 16.27 6.10 23.61
N SER A 390 17.23 5.96 24.51
CA SER A 390 17.02 5.64 25.93
C SER A 390 16.46 6.81 26.73
N LEU A 391 16.14 7.93 26.07
CA LEU A 391 15.60 9.15 26.68
C LEU A 391 14.07 9.29 26.60
N ASN A 392 13.35 8.42 25.88
CA ASN A 392 11.88 8.45 25.79
C ASN A 392 11.16 7.47 26.75
N ASN A 393 11.77 7.21 27.90
CA ASN A 393 11.25 6.34 28.97
C ASN A 393 10.05 6.93 29.75
N GLN A 394 9.37 7.96 29.21
CA GLN A 394 8.34 8.72 29.95
C GLN A 394 7.00 8.91 29.22
N ARG A 395 6.72 8.21 28.10
CA ARG A 395 5.31 7.92 27.79
C ARG A 395 4.88 6.75 28.66
N ALA A 396 3.82 6.95 29.45
CA ALA A 396 3.33 5.94 30.37
C ALA A 396 3.06 4.62 29.62
N LEU A 397 3.63 3.52 30.11
CA LEU A 397 3.27 2.17 29.68
C LEU A 397 1.79 1.97 29.98
N GLU A 398 0.97 1.84 28.94
CA GLU A 398 -0.46 1.57 29.10
C GLU A 398 -0.64 0.08 29.37
N PRO A 399 -1.11 -0.32 30.56
CA PRO A 399 -1.44 -1.72 30.82
C PRO A 399 -2.72 -2.09 30.07
N VAL A 400 -2.69 -3.20 29.37
CA VAL A 400 -3.82 -3.77 28.65
C VAL A 400 -3.93 -5.25 29.04
N LYS A 401 -5.13 -5.73 29.29
CA LYS A 401 -5.31 -7.14 29.68
C LYS A 401 -4.99 -8.07 28.51
N CYS A 402 -5.69 -7.89 27.39
CA CYS A 402 -5.43 -8.66 26.17
C CYS A 402 -5.17 -7.74 24.97
N VAL A 403 -4.03 -7.93 24.29
CA VAL A 403 -3.73 -7.29 23.02
C VAL A 403 -3.95 -8.28 21.87
N ILE A 404 -4.71 -7.88 20.86
CA ILE A 404 -4.88 -8.64 19.62
C ILE A 404 -4.15 -7.92 18.50
N VAL A 405 -3.28 -8.62 17.78
CA VAL A 405 -2.55 -8.06 16.64
C VAL A 405 -3.15 -8.57 15.33
N GLY A 406 -3.73 -7.64 14.57
CA GLY A 406 -4.35 -7.83 13.26
C GLY A 406 -5.88 -7.93 13.33
N ALA A 407 -6.59 -7.07 12.60
CA ALA A 407 -8.06 -7.05 12.53
C ALA A 407 -8.58 -7.79 11.29
N GLY A 408 -7.98 -8.93 10.96
CA GLY A 408 -8.55 -9.88 9.99
C GLY A 408 -9.72 -10.68 10.59
N PRO A 409 -10.30 -11.64 9.83
CA PRO A 409 -11.39 -12.50 10.30
C PRO A 409 -11.16 -13.09 11.70
N THR A 410 -9.95 -13.59 11.96
CA THR A 410 -9.57 -14.18 13.25
C THR A 410 -9.51 -13.15 14.37
N GLY A 411 -8.87 -12.00 14.15
CA GLY A 411 -8.72 -10.99 15.20
C GLY A 411 -10.04 -10.30 15.53
N LEU A 412 -10.88 -10.06 14.51
CA LEU A 412 -12.25 -9.56 14.71
C LEU A 412 -13.10 -10.56 15.51
N SER A 413 -13.01 -11.85 15.19
CA SER A 413 -13.69 -12.89 15.96
C SER A 413 -13.16 -12.97 17.40
N ALA A 414 -11.85 -12.91 17.63
CA ALA A 414 -11.28 -12.88 18.97
C ALA A 414 -11.79 -11.67 19.77
N ALA A 415 -11.77 -10.47 19.18
CA ALA A 415 -12.25 -9.24 19.80
C ALA A 415 -13.76 -9.28 20.10
N TYR A 416 -14.56 -9.90 19.22
CA TYR A 416 -16.00 -10.10 19.42
C TYR A 416 -16.29 -10.99 20.64
N HIS A 417 -15.44 -11.98 20.92
CA HIS A 417 -15.59 -12.88 22.05
C HIS A 417 -14.95 -12.37 23.35
N LEU A 418 -14.15 -11.31 23.31
CA LEU A 418 -13.48 -10.74 24.49
C LEU A 418 -14.21 -9.50 25.04
N GLY A 419 -13.74 -9.02 26.19
CA GLY A 419 -14.35 -7.92 26.95
C GLY A 419 -13.88 -6.53 26.54
N SER A 420 -14.30 -5.52 27.32
CA SER A 420 -13.89 -4.12 27.13
C SER A 420 -12.44 -3.83 27.49
N ASP A 421 -11.77 -4.78 28.12
CA ASP A 421 -10.35 -4.78 28.53
C ASP A 421 -9.38 -5.21 27.42
N THR A 422 -9.89 -5.33 26.19
CA THR A 422 -9.13 -5.80 25.02
C THR A 422 -8.77 -4.66 24.07
N LEU A 423 -7.56 -4.69 23.52
CA LEU A 423 -7.06 -3.77 22.51
C LEU A 423 -6.76 -4.53 21.20
N LEU A 424 -7.51 -4.25 20.14
CA LEU A 424 -7.29 -4.78 18.80
C LEU A 424 -6.49 -3.76 17.96
N LEU A 425 -5.30 -4.13 17.54
CA LEU A 425 -4.39 -3.29 16.76
C LEU A 425 -4.37 -3.72 15.29
N GLU A 426 -4.57 -2.79 14.37
CA GLU A 426 -4.55 -3.01 12.93
C GLU A 426 -3.70 -1.95 12.23
N ARG A 427 -2.73 -2.39 11.43
CA ARG A 427 -1.81 -1.49 10.71
C ARG A 427 -2.50 -0.73 9.58
N ASN A 428 -3.56 -1.28 9.00
CA ASN A 428 -4.31 -0.66 7.92
C ASN A 428 -5.34 0.36 8.45
N SER A 429 -5.82 1.21 7.56
CA SER A 429 -6.88 2.18 7.83
C SER A 429 -8.29 1.57 7.91
N THR A 430 -8.43 0.27 7.64
CA THR A 430 -9.68 -0.49 7.69
C THR A 430 -9.44 -1.92 8.21
N VAL A 431 -10.44 -2.48 8.87
CA VAL A 431 -10.45 -3.89 9.29
C VAL A 431 -10.66 -4.83 8.10
N GLY A 432 -10.41 -6.12 8.29
CA GLY A 432 -10.76 -7.19 7.36
C GLY A 432 -9.58 -7.99 6.83
N GLY A 433 -8.34 -7.56 7.05
CA GLY A 433 -7.15 -8.28 6.59
C GLY A 433 -7.16 -8.56 5.08
N TRP A 434 -7.13 -9.82 4.67
CA TRP A 434 -7.27 -10.23 3.27
C TRP A 434 -8.71 -10.44 2.80
N CYS A 435 -9.67 -10.36 3.71
CA CYS A 435 -11.10 -10.41 3.43
C CYS A 435 -11.69 -9.00 3.16
N ARG A 436 -10.84 -8.05 2.78
CA ARG A 436 -11.23 -6.69 2.39
C ARG A 436 -11.71 -6.62 0.95
N SER A 437 -12.38 -5.52 0.65
CA SER A 437 -12.86 -5.18 -0.69
C SER A 437 -12.45 -3.75 -1.04
N ILE A 438 -12.21 -3.50 -2.32
CA ILE A 438 -11.94 -2.18 -2.90
C ILE A 438 -13.07 -1.80 -3.84
N LYS A 439 -13.24 -0.48 -4.05
CA LYS A 439 -14.17 0.06 -5.04
C LYS A 439 -13.40 0.84 -6.08
N ASP A 440 -13.75 0.63 -7.35
CA ASP A 440 -13.11 1.30 -8.48
C ASP A 440 -14.13 1.45 -9.62
N ASN A 441 -14.38 2.68 -10.08
CA ASN A 441 -15.34 3.02 -11.13
C ASN A 441 -16.72 2.30 -11.03
N GLY A 442 -17.26 2.22 -9.81
CA GLY A 442 -18.55 1.58 -9.52
C GLY A 442 -18.50 0.05 -9.35
N PHE A 443 -17.36 -0.59 -9.62
CA PHE A 443 -17.14 -2.00 -9.34
C PHE A 443 -16.66 -2.21 -7.90
N THR A 444 -17.02 -3.34 -7.31
CA THR A 444 -16.46 -3.81 -6.03
C THR A 444 -15.66 -5.09 -6.27
N PHE A 445 -14.36 -5.04 -5.94
CA PHE A 445 -13.46 -6.18 -6.04
C PHE A 445 -12.98 -6.59 -4.66
N ASP A 446 -13.03 -7.87 -4.36
CA ASP A 446 -12.37 -8.41 -3.16
C ASP A 446 -10.87 -8.53 -3.40
N TYR A 447 -10.07 -8.51 -2.32
CA TYR A 447 -8.63 -8.73 -2.41
C TYR A 447 -8.25 -10.08 -3.02
N ALA A 448 -9.17 -11.07 -3.02
CA ALA A 448 -9.13 -12.33 -3.77
C ALA A 448 -10.56 -12.91 -3.85
N GLY A 449 -10.79 -14.03 -4.54
CA GLY A 449 -12.10 -14.68 -4.54
C GLY A 449 -12.49 -15.24 -3.17
N HIS A 450 -13.52 -14.67 -2.53
CA HIS A 450 -14.05 -15.11 -1.24
C HIS A 450 -15.53 -15.51 -1.34
N ILE A 451 -15.91 -16.52 -0.56
CA ILE A 451 -17.28 -17.01 -0.44
C ILE A 451 -17.56 -17.44 0.99
N MET A 452 -18.82 -17.37 1.42
CA MET A 452 -19.26 -17.86 2.73
C MET A 452 -19.81 -19.28 2.59
N PHE A 453 -19.23 -20.23 3.29
CA PHE A 453 -19.80 -21.56 3.48
C PHE A 453 -19.31 -22.09 4.81
N SER A 454 -20.12 -22.92 5.47
CA SER A 454 -19.72 -23.65 6.67
C SER A 454 -20.75 -24.75 6.97
N ASN A 455 -20.30 -25.83 7.60
CA ASN A 455 -21.18 -26.82 8.21
C ASN A 455 -21.39 -26.56 9.71
N ASP A 456 -20.63 -25.62 10.29
CA ASP A 456 -20.71 -25.28 11.71
C ASP A 456 -21.93 -24.38 11.97
N ALA A 457 -22.84 -24.87 12.81
CA ALA A 457 -24.09 -24.17 13.13
C ALA A 457 -23.86 -22.81 13.83
N TYR A 458 -22.78 -22.69 14.60
CA TYR A 458 -22.40 -21.42 15.22
C TYR A 458 -21.94 -20.41 14.18
N VAL A 459 -21.12 -20.82 13.20
CA VAL A 459 -20.66 -19.93 12.11
C VAL A 459 -21.83 -19.48 11.24
N LEU A 460 -22.77 -20.38 10.91
CA LEU A 460 -23.97 -20.03 10.14
C LEU A 460 -24.80 -18.95 10.86
N LYS A 461 -25.02 -19.12 12.17
CA LYS A 461 -25.70 -18.12 12.99
C LYS A 461 -24.91 -16.81 13.07
N LEU A 462 -23.57 -16.88 13.10
CA LEU A 462 -22.72 -15.70 13.10
C LEU A 462 -22.88 -14.91 11.80
N TYR A 463 -22.99 -15.55 10.63
CA TYR A 463 -23.30 -14.86 9.39
C TYR A 463 -24.61 -14.07 9.47
N ASP A 464 -25.66 -14.67 10.04
CA ASP A 464 -26.96 -14.01 10.22
C ASP A 464 -26.86 -12.79 11.14
N VAL A 465 -26.08 -12.87 12.23
CA VAL A 465 -25.84 -11.76 13.15
C VAL A 465 -25.10 -10.61 12.47
N LEU A 466 -24.05 -10.93 11.71
CA LEU A 466 -23.15 -9.92 11.13
C LEU A 466 -23.72 -9.23 9.89
N LEU A 467 -24.54 -9.93 9.10
CA LEU A 467 -25.06 -9.42 7.83
C LEU A 467 -26.56 -9.14 7.86
N GLY A 468 -27.33 -9.77 8.74
CA GLY A 468 -28.79 -9.70 8.72
C GLY A 468 -29.35 -10.04 7.33
N SER A 469 -30.10 -9.13 6.73
CA SER A 469 -30.65 -9.30 5.38
C SER A 469 -29.65 -9.07 4.24
N ASN A 470 -28.41 -8.64 4.53
CA ASN A 470 -27.38 -8.34 3.52
C ASN A 470 -26.64 -9.61 3.04
N VAL A 471 -27.38 -10.67 2.72
CA VAL A 471 -26.81 -11.97 2.33
C VAL A 471 -27.49 -12.51 1.09
N HIS A 472 -26.68 -13.10 0.20
CA HIS A 472 -27.13 -13.77 -1.01
C HIS A 472 -26.63 -15.22 -1.01
N TRP A 473 -27.53 -16.18 -0.85
CA TRP A 473 -27.23 -17.61 -0.90
C TRP A 473 -27.54 -18.18 -2.29
N GLN A 474 -26.58 -18.89 -2.89
CA GLN A 474 -26.72 -19.42 -4.24
C GLN A 474 -25.97 -20.73 -4.46
N ASN A 475 -26.32 -21.42 -5.55
CA ASN A 475 -25.63 -22.63 -5.98
C ASN A 475 -24.35 -22.27 -6.73
N ARG A 476 -23.30 -23.05 -6.48
CA ARG A 476 -21.99 -22.84 -7.07
C ARG A 476 -21.96 -23.14 -8.56
N GLU A 477 -21.32 -22.27 -9.33
CA GLU A 477 -21.03 -22.49 -10.76
C GLU A 477 -19.52 -22.34 -10.98
N ALA A 478 -18.80 -23.43 -10.76
CA ALA A 478 -17.34 -23.51 -10.82
C ALA A 478 -16.90 -24.38 -12.01
N TRP A 479 -15.93 -23.89 -12.78
CA TRP A 479 -15.56 -24.49 -14.06
C TRP A 479 -14.05 -24.58 -14.24
N VAL A 480 -13.61 -25.43 -15.17
CA VAL A 480 -12.22 -25.55 -15.62
C VAL A 480 -12.19 -25.22 -17.11
N TYR A 481 -11.28 -24.34 -17.51
CA TYR A 481 -11.03 -24.04 -18.93
C TYR A 481 -9.76 -24.76 -19.38
N SER A 482 -9.90 -25.76 -20.24
CA SER A 482 -8.78 -26.55 -20.76
C SER A 482 -9.09 -27.01 -22.17
N LYS A 483 -8.09 -27.04 -23.06
CA LYS A 483 -8.28 -27.46 -24.46
C LYS A 483 -9.38 -26.67 -25.19
N ASN A 484 -9.50 -25.38 -24.86
CA ASN A 484 -10.51 -24.47 -25.38
C ASN A 484 -11.97 -24.88 -25.12
N VAL A 485 -12.20 -25.69 -24.08
CA VAL A 485 -13.56 -26.05 -23.62
C VAL A 485 -13.71 -25.76 -22.14
N PHE A 486 -14.94 -25.48 -21.73
CA PHE A 486 -15.32 -25.35 -20.32
C PHE A 486 -15.91 -26.67 -19.84
N THR A 487 -15.31 -27.28 -18.82
CA THR A 487 -15.88 -28.42 -18.10
C THR A 487 -16.21 -28.03 -16.67
N ARG A 488 -17.22 -28.68 -16.06
CA ARG A 488 -17.59 -28.40 -14.68
C ARG A 488 -16.49 -28.84 -13.72
N TYR A 489 -16.39 -28.16 -12.59
CA TYR A 489 -15.59 -28.66 -11.47
C TYR A 489 -16.40 -29.71 -10.68
N PRO A 490 -15.79 -30.85 -10.29
CA PRO A 490 -14.36 -31.18 -10.39
C PRO A 490 -13.95 -31.83 -11.72
N PHE A 491 -12.77 -31.48 -12.25
CA PHE A 491 -12.25 -31.96 -13.54
C PHE A 491 -12.27 -33.49 -13.67
N GLN A 492 -11.83 -34.18 -12.61
CA GLN A 492 -11.71 -35.63 -12.58
C GLN A 492 -13.05 -36.35 -12.82
N GLY A 493 -14.17 -35.77 -12.39
CA GLY A 493 -15.50 -36.36 -12.58
C GLY A 493 -16.30 -35.74 -13.72
N ALA A 494 -15.75 -34.79 -14.47
CA ALA A 494 -16.46 -34.00 -15.48
C ALA A 494 -15.67 -33.89 -16.78
N LEU A 495 -15.40 -35.04 -17.41
CA LEU A 495 -14.59 -35.12 -18.62
C LEU A 495 -15.38 -34.85 -19.92
N TYR A 496 -16.71 -34.83 -19.84
CA TYR A 496 -17.59 -34.61 -20.98
C TYR A 496 -17.26 -33.30 -21.71
N GLY A 497 -17.19 -33.38 -23.05
CA GLY A 497 -16.85 -32.25 -23.92
C GLY A 497 -15.34 -32.05 -24.16
N LEU A 498 -14.46 -32.73 -23.42
CA LEU A 498 -13.02 -32.73 -23.74
C LEU A 498 -12.74 -33.49 -25.05
N PRO A 499 -11.60 -33.24 -25.71
CA PRO A 499 -11.21 -34.01 -26.88
C PRO A 499 -11.18 -35.52 -26.58
N PRO A 500 -11.68 -36.41 -27.47
CA PRO A 500 -11.78 -37.84 -27.19
C PRO A 500 -10.48 -38.49 -26.71
N LYS A 501 -9.35 -38.08 -27.29
CA LYS A 501 -8.03 -38.57 -26.87
C LYS A 501 -7.69 -38.20 -25.42
N VAL A 502 -8.06 -37.01 -24.97
CA VAL A 502 -7.86 -36.55 -23.59
C VAL A 502 -8.72 -37.36 -22.63
N ILE A 503 -9.98 -37.60 -23.00
CA ILE A 503 -10.90 -38.46 -22.22
C ILE A 503 -10.32 -39.86 -22.09
N THR A 504 -9.90 -40.48 -23.20
CA THR A 504 -9.27 -41.81 -23.20
C THR A 504 -8.04 -41.85 -22.31
N GLU A 505 -7.14 -40.87 -22.41
CA GLU A 505 -5.94 -40.80 -21.56
C GLU A 505 -6.31 -40.70 -20.06
N CYS A 506 -7.35 -39.94 -19.71
CA CYS A 506 -7.83 -39.80 -18.33
C CYS A 506 -8.42 -41.11 -17.79
N ILE A 507 -9.33 -41.75 -18.52
CA ILE A 507 -9.96 -43.01 -18.11
C ILE A 507 -8.93 -44.13 -17.99
N VAL A 508 -8.10 -44.33 -19.03
CA VAL A 508 -7.05 -45.35 -19.02
C VAL A 508 -6.06 -45.10 -17.89
N GLY A 509 -5.66 -43.85 -17.67
CA GLY A 509 -4.76 -43.50 -16.57
C GLY A 509 -5.37 -43.80 -15.19
N ALA A 510 -6.66 -43.52 -14.98
CA ALA A 510 -7.36 -43.84 -13.74
C ALA A 510 -7.48 -45.36 -13.53
N MET A 511 -7.73 -46.13 -14.60
CA MET A 511 -7.73 -47.60 -14.55
C MET A 511 -6.35 -48.15 -14.21
N GLU A 512 -5.29 -47.66 -14.86
CA GLU A 512 -3.91 -48.08 -14.60
C GLU A 512 -3.48 -47.79 -13.15
N ALA A 513 -3.94 -46.67 -12.59
CA ALA A 513 -3.65 -46.30 -11.21
C ALA A 513 -4.31 -47.24 -10.18
N ARG A 514 -5.50 -47.77 -10.50
CA ARG A 514 -6.25 -48.69 -9.62
C ARG A 514 -5.87 -50.15 -9.80
N PHE A 515 -5.63 -50.58 -11.05
CA PHE A 515 -5.48 -52.00 -11.42
C PHE A 515 -4.08 -52.39 -11.94
N GLY A 516 -3.16 -51.43 -12.09
CA GLY A 516 -1.83 -51.67 -12.65
C GLY A 516 -1.79 -51.59 -14.19
N ASP A 517 -0.64 -51.92 -14.79
CA ASP A 517 -0.42 -51.80 -16.23
C ASP A 517 -1.37 -52.71 -17.02
N LEU A 518 -2.29 -52.11 -17.79
CA LEU A 518 -3.28 -52.82 -18.61
C LEU A 518 -2.66 -53.59 -19.79
N LYS A 519 -1.38 -53.34 -20.12
CA LYS A 519 -0.62 -54.06 -21.17
C LYS A 519 0.28 -55.15 -20.60
N ALA A 520 0.31 -55.34 -19.28
CA ALA A 520 1.04 -56.45 -18.68
C ALA A 520 0.39 -57.79 -19.06
N VAL A 521 1.20 -58.74 -19.53
CA VAL A 521 0.77 -60.11 -19.85
C VAL A 521 0.29 -60.79 -18.55
N PRO A 522 -0.87 -61.49 -18.53
CA PRO A 522 -1.34 -62.18 -17.34
C PRO A 522 -0.35 -63.30 -16.96
N GLY A 523 0.35 -63.13 -15.83
CA GLY A 523 1.36 -64.10 -15.37
C GLY A 523 2.33 -63.66 -14.28
N GLN A 524 2.29 -62.42 -13.80
CA GLN A 524 2.97 -62.02 -12.57
C GLN A 524 1.96 -61.42 -11.59
N PRO A 525 1.89 -61.91 -10.33
CA PRO A 525 0.93 -61.40 -9.36
C PRO A 525 1.39 -60.00 -8.92
N GLY A 526 0.72 -58.97 -9.45
CA GLY A 526 0.66 -57.67 -8.79
C GLY A 526 -0.11 -57.80 -7.47
N PRO A 527 0.20 -57.00 -6.43
CA PRO A 527 -0.48 -57.12 -5.16
C PRO A 527 -1.98 -56.89 -5.35
N ALA A 528 -2.81 -57.82 -4.87
CA ALA A 528 -4.25 -57.61 -4.78
C ALA A 528 -4.50 -56.36 -3.93
N VAL A 529 -5.04 -55.31 -4.53
CA VAL A 529 -5.52 -54.14 -3.81
C VAL A 529 -7.01 -54.35 -3.59
N ASP A 530 -7.40 -54.38 -2.32
CA ASP A 530 -8.78 -54.51 -1.87
C ASP A 530 -9.65 -53.42 -2.53
N ASP A 531 -10.84 -53.80 -3.00
CA ASP A 531 -11.79 -52.96 -3.76
C ASP A 531 -12.45 -51.85 -2.91
N LYS A 532 -11.88 -51.59 -1.73
CA LYS A 532 -12.30 -50.56 -0.79
C LYS A 532 -11.07 -49.87 -0.25
N CYS A 533 -10.77 -48.69 -0.80
CA CYS A 533 -10.09 -47.68 0.00
C CYS A 533 -11.10 -47.23 1.07
N ASP A 534 -11.21 -48.03 2.13
CA ASP A 534 -12.11 -47.79 3.26
C ASP A 534 -11.50 -46.66 4.10
N ILE A 535 -11.59 -45.43 3.59
CA ILE A 535 -11.47 -44.25 4.44
C ILE A 535 -12.76 -44.28 5.26
N LYS A 536 -12.67 -44.84 6.47
CA LYS A 536 -13.74 -44.73 7.47
C LYS A 536 -14.28 -43.31 7.42
N GLY A 537 -15.60 -43.15 7.42
CA GLY A 537 -16.23 -41.85 7.66
C GLY A 537 -15.67 -41.31 8.98
N VAL A 538 -14.70 -40.41 8.89
CA VAL A 538 -14.16 -39.70 10.03
C VAL A 538 -15.13 -38.56 10.26
N ASP A 539 -15.88 -38.64 11.35
CA ASP A 539 -16.57 -37.50 11.92
C ASP A 539 -15.59 -36.31 11.97
N ASP A 540 -16.10 -35.17 11.55
CA ASP A 540 -15.44 -33.87 11.59
C ASP A 540 -14.85 -33.59 12.98
N CYS A 541 -13.58 -33.97 13.16
CA CYS A 541 -12.89 -33.91 14.43
C CYS A 541 -11.38 -33.82 14.23
N CYS A 542 -10.92 -32.73 13.58
CA CYS A 542 -9.55 -32.26 13.74
C CYS A 542 -9.60 -30.97 14.56
N ALA A 543 -9.85 -31.15 15.85
CA ALA A 543 -10.09 -30.13 16.84
C ALA A 543 -9.10 -30.17 18.01
N ASP A 544 -7.80 -30.42 17.82
CA ASP A 544 -6.82 -30.10 18.86
C ASP A 544 -5.40 -29.93 18.33
N GLY A 545 -4.68 -29.01 18.97
CA GLY A 545 -3.23 -29.03 18.94
C GLY A 545 -2.75 -30.00 20.00
N THR A 546 -1.75 -30.81 19.63
CA THR A 546 -0.75 -31.53 20.45
C THR A 546 -1.14 -32.82 21.23
N VAL A 547 -0.49 -33.94 20.79
CA VAL A 547 -0.03 -35.24 21.42
C VAL A 547 -1.08 -36.23 22.00
N ASP A 548 -1.04 -37.58 21.84
CA ASP A 548 0.06 -38.57 21.96
C ASP A 548 -0.17 -39.95 21.26
N LEU A 549 0.91 -40.75 21.17
CA LEU A 549 1.16 -42.04 20.46
C LEU A 549 0.31 -43.29 20.85
N ALA A 550 0.11 -44.24 19.90
CA ALA A 550 0.40 -45.70 20.07
C ALA A 550 -0.02 -46.58 18.85
N ASN A 551 0.84 -47.57 18.53
CA ASN A 551 0.75 -48.56 17.45
C ASN A 551 -0.52 -49.45 17.45
N SER A 552 -0.99 -49.82 16.24
CA SER A 552 -1.37 -51.21 15.97
C SER A 552 -1.20 -51.57 14.49
N SER A 553 -0.64 -52.76 14.28
CA SER A 553 -0.16 -53.36 13.04
C SER A 553 -1.25 -53.87 12.10
N ALA A 554 -1.25 -53.39 10.85
CA ALA A 554 -1.65 -54.14 9.66
C ALA A 554 -1.08 -53.43 8.41
N SER A 555 -0.52 -54.17 7.45
CA SER A 555 0.13 -53.61 6.26
C SER A 555 -0.90 -53.04 5.29
N ALA A 556 -1.25 -51.76 5.47
CA ALA A 556 -1.94 -50.96 4.46
C ALA A 556 -0.97 -50.63 3.30
N PRO A 557 -1.46 -50.47 2.05
CA PRO A 557 -0.64 -49.97 0.96
C PRO A 557 0.01 -48.64 1.36
N ALA A 558 1.30 -48.48 1.06
CA ALA A 558 2.10 -47.34 1.54
C ALA A 558 1.48 -46.01 1.10
N GLU A 559 1.13 -45.17 2.09
CA GLU A 559 0.61 -43.81 1.87
C GLU A 559 1.53 -43.01 0.93
N PRO A 560 0.97 -42.17 0.05
CA PRO A 560 1.76 -41.34 -0.84
C PRO A 560 2.66 -40.41 -0.04
N LYS A 561 3.96 -40.39 -0.38
CA LYS A 561 4.95 -39.61 0.37
C LYS A 561 4.79 -38.12 0.20
N ASN A 562 4.25 -37.70 -0.94
CA ASN A 562 4.07 -36.30 -1.32
C ASN A 562 2.87 -36.13 -2.25
N PHE A 563 2.53 -34.88 -2.52
CA PHE A 563 1.36 -34.53 -3.32
C PHE A 563 1.48 -34.99 -4.78
N GLU A 564 2.69 -35.00 -5.36
CA GLU A 564 2.90 -35.53 -6.71
C GLU A 564 2.60 -37.03 -6.81
N GLU A 565 3.14 -37.84 -5.88
CA GLU A 565 2.84 -39.26 -5.78
C GLU A 565 1.35 -39.51 -5.54
N PHE A 566 0.71 -38.70 -4.69
CA PHE A 566 -0.74 -38.77 -4.46
C PHE A 566 -1.50 -38.57 -5.78
N ILE A 567 -1.18 -37.53 -6.55
CA ILE A 567 -1.83 -37.23 -7.83
C ILE A 567 -1.74 -38.43 -8.79
N TYR A 568 -0.56 -39.02 -8.94
CA TYR A 568 -0.38 -40.16 -9.84
C TYR A 568 -1.06 -41.44 -9.34
N LYS A 569 -0.99 -41.74 -8.03
CA LYS A 569 -1.61 -42.93 -7.44
C LYS A 569 -3.13 -42.88 -7.42
N VAL A 570 -3.71 -41.70 -7.19
CA VAL A 570 -5.15 -41.55 -6.97
C VAL A 570 -5.90 -41.22 -8.27
N TRP A 571 -5.35 -40.33 -9.09
CA TRP A 571 -6.02 -39.85 -10.31
C TRP A 571 -5.43 -40.41 -11.60
N GLY A 572 -4.25 -41.01 -11.53
CA GLY A 572 -3.60 -41.60 -12.70
C GLY A 572 -3.00 -40.59 -13.67
N LYS A 573 -2.22 -41.12 -14.63
CA LYS A 573 -1.35 -40.32 -15.51
C LYS A 573 -2.11 -39.33 -16.40
N GLY A 574 -3.31 -39.67 -16.84
CA GLY A 574 -4.12 -38.81 -17.71
C GLY A 574 -4.60 -37.53 -17.01
N ILE A 575 -5.32 -37.69 -15.90
CA ILE A 575 -5.79 -36.54 -15.09
C ILE A 575 -4.61 -35.73 -14.55
N ALA A 576 -3.55 -36.43 -14.12
CA ALA A 576 -2.29 -35.79 -13.72
C ALA A 576 -1.76 -34.86 -14.81
N ARG A 577 -1.65 -35.35 -16.04
CA ARG A 577 -1.11 -34.61 -17.19
C ARG A 577 -1.97 -33.41 -17.60
N HIS A 578 -3.29 -33.61 -17.68
CA HIS A 578 -4.18 -32.63 -18.32
C HIS A 578 -4.72 -31.57 -17.37
N PHE A 579 -4.67 -31.80 -16.06
CA PHE A 579 -5.19 -30.86 -15.07
C PHE A 579 -4.34 -30.80 -13.80
N ALA A 580 -4.22 -31.91 -13.06
CA ALA A 580 -3.78 -31.85 -11.67
C ALA A 580 -2.33 -31.35 -11.51
N ILE A 581 -1.37 -31.85 -12.29
CA ILE A 581 0.01 -31.37 -12.25
C ILE A 581 0.15 -29.93 -12.76
N PRO A 582 -0.32 -29.56 -13.97
CA PRO A 582 -0.13 -28.20 -14.48
C PRO A 582 -0.83 -27.15 -13.61
N TYR A 583 -2.06 -27.41 -13.16
CA TYR A 583 -2.78 -26.50 -12.27
C TYR A 583 -2.06 -26.33 -10.93
N ASN A 584 -1.67 -27.43 -10.28
CA ASN A 584 -1.03 -27.35 -8.96
C ASN A 584 0.36 -26.71 -9.04
N LYS A 585 1.15 -26.97 -10.09
CA LYS A 585 2.41 -26.24 -10.31
C LYS A 585 2.19 -24.74 -10.49
N LYS A 586 1.09 -24.35 -11.16
CA LYS A 586 0.77 -22.95 -11.42
C LYS A 586 0.35 -22.18 -10.17
N ILE A 587 -0.48 -22.78 -9.32
CA ILE A 587 -0.95 -22.18 -8.06
C ILE A 587 0.11 -22.26 -6.95
N TRP A 588 0.74 -23.42 -6.74
CA TRP A 588 1.65 -23.63 -5.62
C TRP A 588 3.06 -23.15 -5.91
N THR A 589 3.49 -23.08 -7.17
CA THR A 589 4.81 -22.55 -7.56
C THR A 589 6.04 -23.27 -6.96
N VAL A 590 5.82 -24.30 -6.16
CA VAL A 590 6.84 -25.18 -5.55
C VAL A 590 6.74 -26.57 -6.17
N PRO A 591 7.83 -27.38 -6.14
CA PRO A 591 7.76 -28.77 -6.54
C PRO A 591 6.71 -29.53 -5.72
N LEU A 592 5.77 -30.20 -6.38
CA LEU A 592 4.70 -30.95 -5.71
C LEU A 592 5.24 -32.16 -4.94
N SER A 593 6.44 -32.62 -5.30
CA SER A 593 7.21 -33.63 -4.57
C SER A 593 7.71 -33.18 -3.20
N GLU A 594 7.74 -31.87 -2.92
CA GLU A 594 8.09 -31.31 -1.60
C GLU A 594 6.88 -31.07 -0.70
N MET A 595 5.67 -31.18 -1.24
CA MET A 595 4.43 -30.96 -0.49
C MET A 595 3.92 -32.26 0.12
N GLU A 596 3.60 -32.24 1.41
CA GLU A 596 2.94 -33.35 2.08
C GLU A 596 1.43 -33.40 1.76
N THR A 597 0.74 -34.43 2.29
CA THR A 597 -0.64 -34.80 1.92
C THR A 597 -1.68 -34.56 3.03
N SER A 598 -1.25 -34.19 4.24
CA SER A 598 -2.12 -34.01 5.43
C SER A 598 -3.28 -33.01 5.22
N TRP A 599 -3.07 -32.00 4.38
CA TRP A 599 -4.03 -30.93 4.10
C TRP A 599 -5.09 -31.27 3.06
N LEU A 600 -5.00 -32.43 2.39
CA LEU A 600 -5.90 -32.82 1.30
C LEU A 600 -7.29 -33.26 1.79
N GLY A 601 -7.39 -33.75 3.03
CA GLY A 601 -8.61 -34.29 3.63
C GLY A 601 -9.81 -33.35 3.51
N GLY A 602 -10.90 -33.83 2.92
CA GLY A 602 -12.16 -33.07 2.74
C GLY A 602 -12.15 -31.96 1.69
N ARG A 603 -11.01 -31.68 1.03
CA ARG A 603 -10.85 -30.54 0.09
C ARG A 603 -10.74 -30.95 -1.36
N VAL A 604 -10.31 -32.19 -1.59
CA VAL A 604 -10.04 -32.73 -2.90
C VAL A 604 -11.09 -33.79 -3.22
N PRO A 605 -11.93 -33.60 -4.27
CA PRO A 605 -12.94 -34.59 -4.62
C PRO A 605 -12.30 -35.87 -5.17
N LEU A 606 -12.81 -37.02 -4.74
CA LEU A 606 -12.30 -38.34 -5.10
C LEU A 606 -13.41 -39.16 -5.76
N PRO A 607 -13.72 -38.92 -7.05
CA PRO A 607 -14.71 -39.72 -7.74
C PRO A 607 -14.24 -41.16 -7.93
N ASP A 608 -15.17 -42.10 -7.91
CA ASP A 608 -14.87 -43.48 -8.28
C ASP A 608 -14.73 -43.64 -9.81
N LEU A 609 -14.44 -44.86 -10.28
CA LEU A 609 -14.18 -45.08 -11.70
C LEU A 609 -15.47 -45.02 -12.52
N GLU A 610 -16.60 -45.44 -11.94
CA GLU A 610 -17.91 -45.36 -12.56
C GLU A 610 -18.29 -43.89 -12.77
N GLU A 611 -18.16 -43.06 -11.74
CA GLU A 611 -18.38 -41.61 -11.81
C GLU A 611 -17.48 -40.91 -12.85
N ILE A 612 -16.21 -41.33 -12.97
CA ILE A 612 -15.29 -40.80 -14.01
C ILE A 612 -15.79 -41.16 -15.41
N ILE A 613 -16.27 -42.40 -15.62
CA ILE A 613 -16.77 -42.87 -16.91
C ILE A 613 -18.09 -42.19 -17.26
N GLU A 614 -19.05 -42.15 -16.33
CA GLU A 614 -20.33 -41.46 -16.51
C GLU A 614 -20.12 -39.98 -16.84
N GLY A 615 -19.26 -39.30 -16.08
CA GLY A 615 -18.89 -37.92 -16.29
C GLY A 615 -18.12 -37.65 -17.58
N ALA A 616 -17.66 -38.69 -18.30
CA ALA A 616 -17.11 -38.60 -19.64
C ALA A 616 -18.18 -38.77 -20.74
N LEU A 617 -19.26 -39.49 -20.45
CA LEU A 617 -20.33 -39.81 -21.40
C LEU A 617 -21.41 -38.73 -21.44
N GLU A 618 -21.71 -38.09 -20.30
CA GLU A 618 -22.78 -37.10 -20.18
C GLU A 618 -22.35 -35.89 -19.33
N PRO A 619 -22.99 -34.71 -19.51
CA PRO A 619 -22.74 -33.57 -18.64
C PRO A 619 -23.05 -33.88 -17.17
N VAL A 620 -22.10 -33.59 -16.28
CA VAL A 620 -22.30 -33.77 -14.84
C VAL A 620 -23.37 -32.82 -14.30
N GLY A 621 -24.24 -33.36 -13.44
CA GLY A 621 -25.32 -32.65 -12.77
C GLY A 621 -24.88 -31.59 -11.73
N LYS A 622 -25.69 -31.41 -10.68
CA LYS A 622 -25.56 -30.32 -9.70
C LYS A 622 -24.21 -30.32 -8.95
N PRO A 623 -23.78 -29.17 -8.37
CA PRO A 623 -22.45 -28.99 -7.80
C PRO A 623 -22.17 -29.93 -6.62
N MET A 624 -20.96 -30.51 -6.57
CA MET A 624 -20.48 -31.39 -5.50
C MET A 624 -19.44 -30.70 -4.60
N GLY A 625 -19.41 -31.03 -3.30
CA GLY A 625 -18.43 -30.55 -2.31
C GLY A 625 -19.01 -29.58 -1.25
N PRO A 626 -18.22 -29.23 -0.22
CA PRO A 626 -18.71 -28.48 0.96
C PRO A 626 -19.19 -27.06 0.64
N ASN A 627 -18.76 -26.50 -0.49
CA ASN A 627 -19.16 -25.19 -0.99
C ASN A 627 -20.13 -25.27 -2.19
N ALA A 628 -20.82 -26.40 -2.40
CA ALA A 628 -21.81 -26.57 -3.47
C ALA A 628 -22.91 -25.51 -3.43
N ARG A 629 -23.26 -25.06 -2.23
CA ARG A 629 -24.05 -23.85 -1.97
C ARG A 629 -23.19 -22.91 -1.14
N PHE A 630 -23.19 -21.63 -1.48
CA PHE A 630 -22.41 -20.62 -0.78
C PHE A 630 -23.19 -19.30 -0.65
N GLY A 631 -22.80 -18.51 0.34
CA GLY A 631 -23.30 -17.17 0.59
C GLY A 631 -22.29 -16.10 0.18
N TYR A 632 -22.78 -14.92 -0.16
CA TYR A 632 -21.95 -13.73 -0.35
C TYR A 632 -22.73 -12.47 0.11
N PRO A 633 -22.09 -11.43 0.65
CA PRO A 633 -22.81 -10.21 1.03
C PRO A 633 -23.47 -9.55 -0.18
N LEU A 634 -24.74 -9.13 -0.05
CA LEU A 634 -25.42 -8.45 -1.16
C LEU A 634 -24.73 -7.13 -1.49
N LYS A 635 -24.39 -6.30 -0.50
CA LYS A 635 -23.74 -5.00 -0.69
C LYS A 635 -22.43 -4.91 0.08
N GLY A 636 -21.46 -4.22 -0.52
CA GLY A 636 -20.20 -3.87 0.13
C GLY A 636 -19.07 -4.88 -0.01
N GLY A 637 -19.24 -5.91 -0.84
CA GLY A 637 -18.26 -6.99 -1.02
C GLY A 637 -18.04 -7.80 0.26
N PHE A 638 -17.00 -8.63 0.29
CA PHE A 638 -16.68 -9.43 1.48
C PHE A 638 -16.28 -8.56 2.69
N GLN A 639 -15.83 -7.32 2.47
CA GLN A 639 -15.62 -6.29 3.50
C GLN A 639 -16.85 -6.08 4.40
N ALA A 640 -18.07 -6.21 3.86
CA ALA A 640 -19.30 -6.01 4.63
C ALA A 640 -19.42 -7.01 5.79
N LEU A 641 -19.00 -8.25 5.57
CA LEU A 641 -18.97 -9.27 6.63
C LEU A 641 -17.96 -8.89 7.73
N MET A 642 -16.80 -8.35 7.35
CA MET A 642 -15.77 -7.90 8.30
C MET A 642 -16.26 -6.70 9.12
N ASN A 643 -16.88 -5.72 8.45
CA ASN A 643 -17.47 -4.55 9.10
C ASN A 643 -18.61 -4.94 10.05
N GLY A 644 -19.34 -6.01 9.77
CA GLY A 644 -20.40 -6.54 10.64
C GLY A 644 -19.92 -6.87 12.05
N PHE A 645 -18.63 -7.18 12.27
CA PHE A 645 -18.09 -7.43 13.61
C PHE A 645 -17.98 -6.16 14.44
N VAL A 646 -17.68 -5.02 13.81
CA VAL A 646 -17.25 -3.78 14.50
C VAL A 646 -18.29 -3.29 15.53
N PRO A 647 -19.60 -3.24 15.23
CA PRO A 647 -20.62 -2.81 16.21
C PRO A 647 -20.76 -3.71 17.43
N HIS A 648 -20.24 -4.95 17.38
CA HIS A 648 -20.36 -5.93 18.45
C HIS A 648 -19.08 -6.07 19.29
N ILE A 649 -17.97 -5.47 18.86
CA ILE A 649 -16.72 -5.49 19.61
C ILE A 649 -16.82 -4.52 20.79
N ARG A 650 -16.59 -5.04 22.01
CA ARG A 650 -16.63 -4.25 23.25
C ARG A 650 -15.30 -3.59 23.59
N GLY A 651 -14.19 -4.19 23.12
CA GLY A 651 -12.84 -3.67 23.29
C GLY A 651 -12.55 -2.47 22.38
N LYS A 652 -11.36 -1.90 22.54
CA LYS A 652 -10.88 -0.79 21.70
C LYS A 652 -10.28 -1.33 20.41
N ILE A 653 -10.66 -0.75 19.27
CA ILE A 653 -10.03 -1.02 17.97
C ILE A 653 -9.18 0.19 17.60
N GLU A 654 -7.92 -0.03 17.28
CA GLU A 654 -7.02 1.00 16.77
C GLU A 654 -6.52 0.65 15.37
N LEU A 655 -6.90 1.50 14.41
CA LEU A 655 -6.48 1.43 13.03
C LEU A 655 -5.22 2.30 12.83
N ASN A 656 -4.47 2.03 11.76
CA ASN A 656 -3.16 2.63 11.52
C ASN A 656 -2.14 2.38 12.64
N ALA A 657 -2.35 1.34 13.44
CA ALA A 657 -1.50 0.93 14.54
C ALA A 657 -0.53 -0.16 14.08
N SER A 658 0.66 0.26 13.62
CA SER A 658 1.69 -0.66 13.13
C SER A 658 2.56 -1.15 14.28
N VAL A 659 2.45 -2.43 14.63
CA VAL A 659 3.38 -3.09 15.55
C VAL A 659 4.76 -3.20 14.89
N VAL A 660 5.80 -2.78 15.59
CA VAL A 660 7.19 -2.81 15.08
C VAL A 660 8.12 -3.65 15.93
N GLU A 661 7.79 -3.85 17.21
CA GLU A 661 8.60 -4.62 18.14
C GLU A 661 7.70 -5.31 19.18
N ILE A 662 8.04 -6.55 19.51
CA ILE A 662 7.41 -7.33 20.58
C ILE A 662 8.53 -7.85 21.47
N LEU A 663 8.42 -7.63 22.78
CA LEU A 663 9.38 -8.07 23.79
C LEU A 663 8.69 -9.09 24.70
N PRO A 664 8.75 -10.41 24.36
CA PRO A 664 7.96 -11.43 25.04
C PRO A 664 8.28 -11.55 26.52
N LYS A 665 9.55 -11.43 26.92
CA LYS A 665 9.97 -11.50 28.33
C LYS A 665 9.39 -10.39 29.21
N GLU A 666 9.13 -9.23 28.61
CA GLU A 666 8.63 -8.05 29.29
C GLU A 666 7.12 -7.88 29.14
N HIS A 667 6.49 -8.76 28.34
CA HIS A 667 5.10 -8.69 27.91
C HIS A 667 4.77 -7.32 27.33
N LEU A 668 5.63 -6.83 26.43
CA LEU A 668 5.53 -5.49 25.87
C LEU A 668 5.40 -5.54 24.35
N ILE A 669 4.56 -4.66 23.82
CA ILE A 669 4.43 -4.39 22.39
C ILE A 669 4.66 -2.91 22.12
N ALA A 670 5.42 -2.58 21.07
CA ALA A 670 5.69 -1.21 20.65
C ALA A 670 5.16 -0.97 19.23
N LEU A 671 4.57 0.22 19.06
CA LEU A 671 4.05 0.68 17.78
C LEU A 671 5.04 1.63 17.09
N ALA A 672 4.88 1.77 15.78
CA ALA A 672 5.67 2.66 14.94
C ALA A 672 5.56 4.15 15.34
N ASP A 673 4.45 4.54 15.99
CA ASP A 673 4.21 5.89 16.51
C ASP A 673 4.79 6.13 17.92
N GLY A 674 5.52 5.15 18.44
CA GLY A 674 6.21 5.19 19.72
C GLY A 674 5.35 4.81 20.93
N ARG A 675 4.04 4.54 20.77
CA ARG A 675 3.21 4.01 21.86
C ARG A 675 3.65 2.61 22.25
N ARG A 676 3.54 2.31 23.56
CA ARG A 676 3.94 1.03 24.15
C ARG A 676 2.83 0.51 25.04
N PHE A 677 2.47 -0.75 24.87
CA PHE A 677 1.48 -1.42 25.69
C PHE A 677 2.13 -2.59 26.41
N ARG A 678 1.85 -2.71 27.70
CA ARG A 678 2.15 -3.92 28.46
C ARG A 678 0.91 -4.81 28.45
N TYR A 679 1.06 -6.07 28.09
CA TYR A 679 -0.04 -7.03 28.01
C TYR A 679 0.02 -8.07 29.14
N ASP A 680 -1.12 -8.60 29.55
CA ASP A 680 -1.15 -9.88 30.28
C ASP A 680 -1.13 -11.04 29.28
N ASP A 681 -1.94 -10.93 28.22
CA ASP A 681 -2.02 -11.91 27.12
C ASP A 681 -1.94 -11.23 25.75
N LEU A 682 -1.34 -11.92 24.78
CA LEU A 682 -1.27 -11.45 23.39
C LEU A 682 -1.85 -12.50 22.43
N ILE A 683 -2.83 -12.12 21.62
CA ILE A 683 -3.31 -12.94 20.49
C ILE A 683 -2.69 -12.39 19.21
N SER A 684 -1.83 -13.18 18.57
CA SER A 684 -1.28 -12.86 17.26
C SER A 684 -2.11 -13.52 16.16
N THR A 685 -2.49 -12.72 15.16
CA THR A 685 -3.08 -13.22 13.89
C THR A 685 -2.19 -12.95 12.67
N MET A 686 -1.04 -12.32 12.90
CA MET A 686 -0.10 -11.96 11.84
C MET A 686 0.69 -13.16 11.33
N PRO A 687 1.34 -13.08 10.15
CA PRO A 687 2.19 -14.15 9.66
C PRO A 687 3.29 -14.53 10.66
N LEU A 688 3.39 -15.81 10.99
CA LEU A 688 4.32 -16.33 11.99
C LEU A 688 5.79 -15.94 11.75
N PRO A 689 6.31 -15.94 10.50
CA PRO A 689 7.66 -15.43 10.23
C PRO A 689 7.81 -13.94 10.54
N GLU A 690 6.78 -13.14 10.31
CA GLU A 690 6.82 -11.69 10.59
C GLU A 690 6.75 -11.42 12.10
N LEU A 691 5.95 -12.20 12.84
CA LEU A 691 5.92 -12.16 14.30
C LEU A 691 7.32 -12.39 14.89
N ILE A 692 8.01 -13.45 14.45
CA ILE A 692 9.37 -13.76 14.94
C ILE A 692 10.39 -12.72 14.49
N LYS A 693 10.24 -12.10 13.31
CA LYS A 693 11.08 -10.98 12.89
C LYS A 693 10.92 -9.76 13.80
N MET A 694 9.71 -9.43 14.23
CA MET A 694 9.43 -8.30 15.15
C MET A 694 9.93 -8.57 16.57
N ILE A 695 10.02 -9.84 16.97
CA ILE A 695 10.65 -10.24 18.24
C ILE A 695 12.18 -10.16 18.15
N GLY A 696 12.75 -10.36 16.97
CA GLY A 696 14.17 -10.21 16.72
C GLY A 696 15.02 -11.16 17.56
N ASP A 697 16.09 -10.64 18.15
CA ASP A 697 17.10 -11.43 18.87
C ASP A 697 16.63 -11.96 20.22
N ALA A 698 15.46 -11.52 20.71
CA ALA A 698 14.84 -12.13 21.88
C ALA A 698 14.38 -13.57 21.61
N ALA A 699 14.13 -13.92 20.34
CA ALA A 699 13.84 -15.29 19.93
C ALA A 699 15.15 -16.11 19.76
N PRO A 700 15.25 -17.32 20.36
CA PRO A 700 16.37 -18.21 20.17
C PRO A 700 16.66 -18.50 18.69
N GLU A 701 17.92 -18.78 18.36
CA GLU A 701 18.32 -19.04 16.97
C GLU A 701 17.52 -20.19 16.33
N GLU A 702 17.22 -21.25 17.09
CA GLU A 702 16.39 -22.36 16.62
C GLU A 702 14.98 -21.90 16.21
N VAL A 703 14.34 -21.04 17.02
CA VAL A 703 13.02 -20.47 16.75
C VAL A 703 13.06 -19.57 15.51
N ARG A 704 14.08 -18.72 15.38
CA ARG A 704 14.26 -17.86 14.20
C ARG A 704 14.47 -18.67 12.92
N LYS A 705 15.26 -19.75 12.99
CA LYS A 705 15.47 -20.68 11.87
C LYS A 705 14.20 -21.42 11.49
N ALA A 706 13.46 -21.94 12.48
CA ALA A 706 12.19 -22.62 12.26
C ALA A 706 11.18 -21.70 11.57
N ALA A 707 11.01 -20.46 12.06
CA ALA A 707 10.12 -19.47 11.46
C ALA A 707 10.54 -19.08 10.03
N ALA A 708 11.84 -18.88 9.78
CA ALA A 708 12.36 -18.57 8.45
C ALA A 708 12.20 -19.73 7.45
N GLY A 709 12.13 -20.97 7.93
CA GLY A 709 11.90 -22.17 7.11
C GLY A 709 10.45 -22.35 6.64
N LEU A 710 9.51 -21.54 7.12
CA LEU A 710 8.10 -21.64 6.73
C LEU A 710 7.85 -21.05 5.33
N LYS A 711 7.43 -21.90 4.40
CA LYS A 711 7.17 -21.52 3.01
C LYS A 711 5.73 -21.02 2.82
N HIS A 712 5.58 -20.04 1.93
CA HIS A 712 4.30 -19.45 1.53
C HIS A 712 4.31 -19.06 0.06
N ILE A 713 3.11 -18.90 -0.52
CA ILE A 713 2.88 -18.40 -1.87
C ILE A 713 2.19 -17.06 -1.78
N SER A 714 2.58 -16.15 -2.66
CA SER A 714 1.98 -14.84 -2.80
C SER A 714 1.00 -14.83 -3.99
N ILE A 715 -0.05 -14.02 -3.90
CA ILE A 715 -0.98 -13.80 -5.00
C ILE A 715 -0.96 -12.33 -5.40
N ARG A 716 -0.82 -12.09 -6.70
CA ARG A 716 -1.13 -10.80 -7.32
C ARG A 716 -2.48 -10.91 -8.01
N ASN A 717 -3.38 -10.00 -7.68
CA ASN A 717 -4.70 -9.94 -8.29
C ASN A 717 -4.78 -8.77 -9.25
N VAL A 718 -5.25 -9.05 -10.47
CA VAL A 718 -5.60 -8.05 -11.47
C VAL A 718 -7.12 -7.96 -11.52
N ASN A 719 -7.66 -6.83 -11.08
CA ASN A 719 -9.09 -6.57 -11.07
C ASN A 719 -9.47 -5.84 -12.36
N ILE A 720 -10.47 -6.33 -13.08
CA ILE A 720 -10.87 -5.82 -14.39
C ILE A 720 -12.37 -5.63 -14.41
N GLY A 721 -12.82 -4.44 -14.81
CA GLY A 721 -14.21 -4.13 -15.14
C GLY A 721 -14.34 -3.81 -16.62
N ILE A 722 -15.32 -4.42 -17.30
CA ILE A 722 -15.62 -4.19 -18.71
C ILE A 722 -17.01 -3.59 -18.92
N ASP A 723 -17.25 -2.94 -20.06
CA ASP A 723 -18.52 -2.31 -20.44
C ASP A 723 -19.54 -3.25 -21.10
N ARG A 724 -19.48 -4.54 -20.73
CA ARG A 724 -20.40 -5.55 -21.22
C ARG A 724 -21.00 -6.33 -20.06
N PRO A 725 -22.31 -6.23 -19.80
CA PRO A 725 -22.94 -6.95 -18.70
C PRO A 725 -23.02 -8.46 -19.01
N ASN A 726 -23.18 -9.27 -17.96
CA ASN A 726 -23.41 -10.72 -18.06
C ASN A 726 -22.36 -11.45 -18.91
N ALA A 727 -21.08 -11.13 -18.73
CA ALA A 727 -20.03 -11.69 -19.57
C ALA A 727 -19.89 -13.21 -19.44
N THR A 728 -20.25 -13.75 -18.28
CA THR A 728 -20.35 -15.18 -18.00
C THR A 728 -21.37 -15.43 -16.90
N ASP A 729 -21.89 -16.66 -16.81
CA ASP A 729 -22.77 -17.15 -15.74
C ASP A 729 -21.99 -17.82 -14.59
N LYS A 730 -20.67 -17.87 -14.69
CA LYS A 730 -19.77 -18.63 -13.80
C LYS A 730 -19.38 -17.80 -12.59
N HIS A 731 -19.20 -18.45 -11.45
CA HIS A 731 -18.66 -17.80 -10.25
C HIS A 731 -17.13 -17.78 -10.24
N TRP A 732 -16.49 -18.86 -10.69
CA TRP A 732 -15.05 -18.88 -10.93
C TRP A 732 -14.64 -19.95 -11.93
N VAL A 733 -13.48 -19.74 -12.54
CA VAL A 733 -12.90 -20.61 -13.55
C VAL A 733 -11.43 -20.88 -13.24
N TYR A 734 -11.03 -22.15 -13.31
CA TYR A 734 -9.64 -22.60 -13.17
C TYR A 734 -8.95 -22.73 -14.53
N TYR A 735 -7.70 -22.26 -14.62
CA TYR A 735 -6.93 -22.24 -15.86
C TYR A 735 -5.59 -22.98 -15.69
N PRO A 736 -5.56 -24.30 -15.94
CA PRO A 736 -4.32 -25.11 -15.87
C PRO A 736 -3.28 -24.78 -16.95
N GLU A 737 -3.70 -24.23 -18.09
CA GLU A 737 -2.84 -24.07 -19.28
C GLU A 737 -2.11 -22.71 -19.32
N ASP A 738 -1.69 -22.30 -20.52
CA ASP A 738 -0.87 -21.13 -20.78
C ASP A 738 -1.66 -19.80 -20.69
N THR A 739 -1.91 -19.39 -19.45
CA THR A 739 -2.36 -18.04 -19.08
C THR A 739 -1.54 -17.56 -17.87
N ILE A 740 -1.46 -16.26 -17.64
CA ILE A 740 -0.74 -15.72 -16.48
C ILE A 740 -1.45 -16.07 -15.16
N PHE A 741 -2.78 -16.01 -15.15
CA PHE A 741 -3.62 -16.31 -13.98
C PHE A 741 -3.94 -17.80 -13.86
N HIS A 742 -4.03 -18.30 -12.64
CA HIS A 742 -4.46 -19.68 -12.38
C HIS A 742 -5.98 -19.78 -12.18
N ARG A 743 -6.62 -18.67 -11.78
CA ARG A 743 -8.06 -18.59 -11.53
C ARG A 743 -8.59 -17.22 -11.92
N ILE A 744 -9.81 -17.18 -12.44
CA ILE A 744 -10.63 -15.96 -12.47
C ILE A 744 -11.80 -16.15 -11.50
N PHE A 745 -12.03 -15.17 -10.64
CA PHE A 745 -13.21 -15.08 -9.79
C PHE A 745 -14.11 -13.94 -10.27
N VAL A 746 -15.42 -14.17 -10.27
CA VAL A 746 -16.40 -13.25 -10.84
C VAL A 746 -17.30 -12.73 -9.71
N GLN A 747 -16.85 -11.68 -9.03
CA GLN A 747 -17.56 -11.09 -7.88
C GLN A 747 -18.96 -10.60 -8.26
N GLY A 748 -19.13 -10.08 -9.49
CA GLY A 748 -20.42 -9.61 -10.00
C GLY A 748 -21.51 -10.68 -10.07
N ASN A 749 -21.13 -11.96 -10.18
CA ASN A 749 -22.07 -13.08 -10.10
C ASN A 749 -22.28 -13.54 -8.66
N ALA A 750 -21.30 -13.35 -7.78
CA ALA A 750 -21.48 -13.60 -6.36
C ALA A 750 -22.52 -12.63 -5.75
N SER A 751 -22.48 -11.36 -6.16
CA SER A 751 -23.55 -10.39 -5.92
C SER A 751 -23.74 -9.44 -7.10
N PRO A 752 -24.99 -9.20 -7.55
CA PRO A 752 -25.27 -8.26 -8.65
C PRO A 752 -24.87 -6.82 -8.31
N GLU A 753 -24.77 -6.45 -7.04
CA GLU A 753 -24.39 -5.10 -6.59
C GLU A 753 -22.88 -4.84 -6.65
N CYS A 754 -22.07 -5.85 -7.00
CA CYS A 754 -20.63 -5.68 -7.18
C CYS A 754 -20.27 -5.13 -8.56
N ASN A 755 -21.19 -5.15 -9.52
CA ASN A 755 -20.98 -4.62 -10.86
C ASN A 755 -21.43 -3.16 -10.97
N ALA A 756 -20.67 -2.35 -11.72
CA ALA A 756 -21.15 -1.06 -12.16
C ALA A 756 -22.36 -1.22 -13.11
N PRO A 757 -23.29 -0.24 -13.18
CA PRO A 757 -24.40 -0.28 -14.13
C PRO A 757 -23.93 -0.51 -15.57
N GLY A 758 -24.45 -1.55 -16.22
CA GLY A 758 -24.07 -1.92 -17.59
C GLY A 758 -22.68 -2.57 -17.73
N GLY A 759 -21.93 -2.72 -16.64
CA GLY A 759 -20.60 -3.31 -16.65
C GLY A 759 -20.54 -4.72 -16.05
N PHE A 760 -19.37 -5.35 -16.15
CA PHE A 760 -19.10 -6.65 -15.53
C PHE A 760 -17.67 -6.75 -15.01
N GLY A 761 -17.52 -7.03 -13.71
CA GLY A 761 -16.25 -7.08 -13.00
C GLY A 761 -15.80 -8.49 -12.63
N PHE A 762 -14.51 -8.75 -12.76
CA PHE A 762 -13.87 -9.99 -12.34
C PHE A 762 -12.40 -9.78 -11.93
N THR A 763 -11.85 -10.74 -11.19
CA THR A 763 -10.47 -10.72 -10.70
C THR A 763 -9.69 -11.90 -11.24
N CYS A 764 -8.56 -11.62 -11.87
CA CYS A 764 -7.56 -12.62 -12.27
C CYS A 764 -6.55 -12.83 -11.15
N GLU A 765 -6.48 -14.04 -10.59
CA GLU A 765 -5.55 -14.38 -9.53
C GLU A 765 -4.26 -15.02 -10.10
N ILE A 766 -3.10 -14.47 -9.72
CA ILE A 766 -1.79 -14.85 -10.27
C ILE A 766 -0.85 -15.23 -9.12
N SER A 767 -0.49 -16.50 -9.03
CA SER A 767 0.47 -16.96 -8.01
C SER A 767 1.90 -16.65 -8.42
N TYR A 768 2.65 -16.11 -7.45
CA TYR A 768 4.08 -15.89 -7.55
C TYR A 768 4.81 -16.28 -6.27
N SER A 769 6.10 -16.56 -6.41
CA SER A 769 7.02 -16.86 -5.32
C SER A 769 8.45 -16.61 -5.78
N PRO A 770 9.47 -16.72 -4.90
CA PRO A 770 10.87 -16.66 -5.34
C PRO A 770 11.23 -17.69 -6.42
N TRP A 771 10.54 -18.83 -6.49
CA TRP A 771 10.77 -19.89 -7.49
C TRP A 771 10.02 -19.68 -8.81
N LYS A 772 8.93 -18.91 -8.76
CA LYS A 772 8.14 -18.50 -9.93
C LYS A 772 7.82 -17.00 -9.79
N PRO A 773 8.80 -16.12 -10.07
CA PRO A 773 8.56 -14.69 -10.00
C PRO A 773 7.53 -14.26 -11.05
N LEU A 774 6.89 -13.11 -10.83
CA LEU A 774 6.05 -12.49 -11.84
C LEU A 774 6.93 -12.13 -13.06
N PRO A 775 6.50 -12.43 -14.29
CA PRO A 775 7.27 -12.09 -15.48
C PRO A 775 7.29 -10.59 -15.77
N VAL A 776 6.25 -9.87 -15.33
CA VAL A 776 6.06 -8.42 -15.44
C VAL A 776 5.25 -7.94 -14.23
N ASP A 777 5.27 -6.63 -13.95
CA ASP A 777 4.49 -6.02 -12.86
C ASP A 777 3.84 -4.69 -13.31
N GLY A 778 2.96 -4.11 -12.49
CA GLY A 778 2.26 -2.85 -12.76
C GLY A 778 1.35 -2.94 -13.99
N ASP A 779 1.33 -1.87 -14.78
CA ASP A 779 0.49 -1.77 -15.97
C ASP A 779 0.79 -2.87 -17.01
N GLU A 780 2.04 -3.34 -17.07
CA GLU A 780 2.41 -4.43 -17.99
C GLU A 780 1.78 -5.77 -17.57
N LEU A 781 1.62 -6.00 -16.26
CA LEU A 781 0.90 -7.18 -15.77
C LEU A 781 -0.60 -7.06 -16.06
N ILE A 782 -1.18 -5.87 -15.92
CA ILE A 782 -2.58 -5.60 -16.29
C ILE A 782 -2.79 -5.90 -17.78
N LYS A 783 -1.95 -5.34 -18.66
CA LYS A 783 -2.00 -5.59 -20.11
C LYS A 783 -1.87 -7.08 -20.43
N ARG A 784 -0.93 -7.78 -19.78
CA ARG A 784 -0.74 -9.22 -19.96
C ARG A 784 -1.98 -10.01 -19.54
N ALA A 785 -2.59 -9.69 -18.39
CA ALA A 785 -3.79 -10.36 -17.92
C ALA A 785 -4.99 -10.12 -18.84
N ILE A 786 -5.18 -8.89 -19.34
CA ILE A 786 -6.21 -8.56 -20.33
C ILE A 786 -6.00 -9.37 -21.62
N ALA A 787 -4.76 -9.42 -22.15
CA ALA A 787 -4.45 -10.21 -23.34
C ALA A 787 -4.77 -11.70 -23.15
N ASP A 788 -4.41 -12.28 -22.00
CA ASP A 788 -4.76 -13.66 -21.67
C ASP A 788 -6.27 -13.85 -21.46
N CYS A 789 -7.00 -12.84 -20.96
CA CYS A 789 -8.46 -12.86 -20.87
C CYS A 789 -9.13 -12.85 -22.25
N ILE A 790 -8.58 -12.10 -23.21
CA ILE A 790 -9.04 -12.12 -24.61
C ILE A 790 -8.77 -13.51 -25.22
N LYS A 791 -7.57 -14.05 -25.00
CA LYS A 791 -7.17 -15.39 -25.49
C LYS A 791 -8.12 -16.50 -25.04
N VAL A 792 -8.64 -16.43 -23.81
CA VAL A 792 -9.59 -17.42 -23.27
C VAL A 792 -11.06 -17.03 -23.44
N GLY A 793 -11.35 -15.94 -24.16
CA GLY A 793 -12.70 -15.50 -24.47
C GLY A 793 -13.50 -14.88 -23.31
N MET A 794 -12.83 -14.49 -22.21
CA MET A 794 -13.49 -13.76 -21.12
C MET A 794 -13.79 -12.31 -21.52
N ILE A 795 -12.85 -11.69 -22.22
CA ILE A 795 -12.96 -10.34 -22.82
C ILE A 795 -13.06 -10.49 -24.33
N LYS A 796 -13.96 -9.75 -24.96
CA LYS A 796 -14.00 -9.62 -26.42
C LYS A 796 -13.09 -8.48 -26.88
N PRO A 797 -12.48 -8.53 -28.08
CA PRO A 797 -11.60 -7.47 -28.57
C PRO A 797 -12.24 -6.07 -28.63
N ASP A 798 -13.57 -5.98 -28.70
CA ASP A 798 -14.37 -4.76 -28.74
C ASP A 798 -14.93 -4.31 -27.38
N ASP A 799 -14.72 -5.07 -26.30
CA ASP A 799 -15.07 -4.65 -24.94
C ASP A 799 -14.13 -3.52 -24.49
N ASN A 800 -14.69 -2.45 -23.92
CA ASN A 800 -13.91 -1.38 -23.30
C ASN A 800 -13.62 -1.70 -21.83
N ILE A 801 -12.39 -1.43 -21.40
CA ILE A 801 -11.99 -1.56 -20.00
C ILE A 801 -12.43 -0.31 -19.22
N LEU A 802 -13.36 -0.49 -18.29
CA LEU A 802 -13.88 0.56 -17.42
C LEU A 802 -13.08 0.72 -16.13
N ALA A 803 -12.48 -0.36 -15.63
CA ALA A 803 -11.66 -0.36 -14.42
C ALA A 803 -10.53 -1.38 -14.57
N ALA A 804 -9.33 -1.01 -14.10
CA ALA A 804 -8.22 -1.94 -14.03
C ALA A 804 -7.27 -1.54 -12.90
N ASN A 805 -7.07 -2.42 -11.92
CA ASN A 805 -6.16 -2.18 -10.81
C ASN A 805 -5.51 -3.46 -10.29
N LEU A 806 -4.56 -3.30 -9.37
CA LEU A 806 -3.81 -4.40 -8.76
C LEU A 806 -4.00 -4.42 -7.24
N THR A 807 -4.11 -5.62 -6.68
CA THR A 807 -3.95 -5.84 -5.25
C THR A 807 -2.96 -6.97 -4.99
N ASP A 808 -2.07 -6.76 -4.03
CA ASP A 808 -1.00 -7.71 -3.69
C ASP A 808 -1.25 -8.40 -2.35
N MET A 809 -1.05 -9.72 -2.32
CA MET A 809 -1.15 -10.56 -1.14
C MET A 809 0.16 -11.33 -0.95
N PRO A 810 1.15 -10.75 -0.23
CA PRO A 810 2.44 -11.38 -0.02
C PRO A 810 2.34 -12.73 0.69
N TYR A 811 1.42 -12.85 1.65
CA TYR A 811 1.09 -14.12 2.32
C TYR A 811 -0.31 -14.52 1.91
N ALA A 812 -0.44 -15.30 0.84
CA ALA A 812 -1.74 -15.80 0.40
C ALA A 812 -1.94 -17.24 0.84
N TYR A 813 -1.07 -18.16 0.41
CA TYR A 813 -1.15 -19.59 0.75
C TYR A 813 0.02 -20.03 1.62
N VAL A 814 -0.26 -20.74 2.70
CA VAL A 814 0.76 -21.46 3.47
C VAL A 814 1.08 -22.76 2.75
N VAL A 815 2.36 -23.13 2.67
CA VAL A 815 2.81 -24.36 2.01
C VAL A 815 3.00 -25.45 3.06
N TYR A 816 2.38 -26.61 2.82
CA TYR A 816 2.55 -27.81 3.63
C TYR A 816 3.72 -28.61 3.09
N ASP A 817 4.93 -28.20 3.44
CA ASP A 817 6.13 -29.00 3.21
C ASP A 817 6.42 -29.95 4.39
N HIS A 818 7.34 -30.88 4.19
CA HIS A 818 7.68 -31.89 5.20
C HIS A 818 8.29 -31.33 6.50
N GLN A 819 8.72 -30.05 6.53
CA GLN A 819 9.33 -29.42 7.71
C GLN A 819 8.34 -28.54 8.47
N ARG A 820 7.22 -28.16 7.84
CA ARG A 820 6.19 -27.25 8.37
C ARG A 820 5.79 -27.61 9.80
N ALA A 821 5.31 -28.82 10.05
CA ALA A 821 4.75 -29.21 11.34
C ALA A 821 5.76 -29.06 12.48
N ARG A 822 7.01 -29.51 12.26
CA ARG A 822 8.10 -29.32 13.22
C ARG A 822 8.40 -27.85 13.45
N ASN A 823 8.53 -27.07 12.38
CA ASN A 823 8.87 -25.64 12.47
C ASN A 823 7.79 -24.86 13.23
N VAL A 824 6.51 -25.10 12.94
CA VAL A 824 5.38 -24.49 13.66
C VAL A 824 5.39 -24.89 15.13
N ALA A 825 5.59 -26.17 15.44
CA ALA A 825 5.65 -26.64 16.82
C ALA A 825 6.79 -25.99 17.62
N THR A 826 8.01 -25.92 17.04
CA THR A 826 9.16 -25.25 17.68
C THR A 826 8.86 -23.79 18.02
N VAL A 827 8.24 -23.05 17.09
CA VAL A 827 7.93 -21.63 17.32
C VAL A 827 6.78 -21.46 18.33
N LYS A 828 5.72 -22.26 18.19
CA LYS A 828 4.54 -22.21 19.06
C LYS A 828 4.91 -22.49 20.52
N SER A 829 5.62 -23.59 20.78
CA SER A 829 6.01 -23.98 22.14
C SER A 829 6.90 -22.94 22.84
N TRP A 830 7.63 -22.13 22.07
CA TRP A 830 8.42 -21.03 22.63
C TRP A 830 7.55 -19.81 22.94
N LEU A 831 6.65 -19.42 22.04
CA LEU A 831 5.76 -18.27 22.25
C LEU A 831 4.76 -18.48 23.39
N GLU A 832 4.26 -19.70 23.58
CA GLU A 832 3.34 -20.04 24.66
C GLU A 832 3.95 -19.86 26.07
N GLN A 833 5.28 -19.81 26.19
CA GLN A 833 5.97 -19.52 27.46
C GLN A 833 5.84 -18.05 27.89
N TYR A 834 5.37 -17.17 27.00
CA TYR A 834 5.28 -15.73 27.19
C TYR A 834 3.84 -15.21 26.96
N ASP A 835 2.84 -16.06 27.19
CA ASP A 835 1.41 -15.73 27.07
C ASP A 835 1.01 -15.20 25.67
N ILE A 836 1.78 -15.59 24.63
CA ILE A 836 1.48 -15.28 23.22
C ILE A 836 0.73 -16.47 22.59
N THR A 837 -0.55 -16.26 22.29
CA THR A 837 -1.40 -17.22 21.60
C THR A 837 -1.42 -16.95 20.10
N LEU A 838 -1.04 -17.96 19.31
CA LEU A 838 -1.16 -17.93 17.85
C LEU A 838 -2.60 -18.29 17.45
N ALA A 839 -3.19 -17.53 16.53
CA ALA A 839 -4.52 -17.82 16.01
C ALA A 839 -4.64 -17.46 14.51
N GLY A 840 -5.31 -18.33 13.75
CA GLY A 840 -5.69 -18.05 12.36
C GLY A 840 -4.65 -18.46 11.32
N ARG A 841 -5.04 -18.31 10.05
CA ARG A 841 -4.36 -18.86 8.85
C ARG A 841 -2.84 -18.66 8.87
N TYR A 842 -2.39 -17.45 9.16
CA TYR A 842 -0.98 -17.09 9.03
C TYR A 842 -0.21 -17.16 10.33
N SER A 843 -0.87 -17.12 11.49
CA SER A 843 -0.18 -17.20 12.78
C SER A 843 -0.01 -18.67 13.21
N GLU A 844 -1.01 -19.51 12.97
CA GLU A 844 -0.92 -20.97 13.16
C GLU A 844 -0.28 -21.67 11.94
N TRP A 845 -0.08 -20.91 10.86
CA TRP A 845 0.46 -21.38 9.59
C TRP A 845 -0.37 -22.50 8.94
N GLU A 846 -1.68 -22.52 9.19
CA GLU A 846 -2.63 -23.52 8.69
C GLU A 846 -3.43 -22.97 7.50
N TYR A 847 -3.82 -23.81 6.56
CA TYR A 847 -4.67 -23.36 5.45
C TYR A 847 -6.11 -23.26 5.93
N TYR A 848 -6.57 -22.04 6.22
CA TYR A 848 -7.94 -21.76 6.67
C TYR A 848 -8.78 -21.03 5.62
N ASN A 849 -10.08 -21.31 5.66
CA ASN A 849 -11.12 -20.47 5.07
C ASN A 849 -11.60 -19.48 6.15
N SER A 850 -12.54 -18.58 5.80
CA SER A 850 -13.04 -17.56 6.73
C SER A 850 -13.77 -18.15 7.94
N ASP A 851 -14.53 -19.23 7.77
CA ASP A 851 -15.22 -19.92 8.86
C ASP A 851 -14.25 -20.50 9.89
N HIS A 852 -13.22 -21.22 9.44
CA HIS A 852 -12.14 -21.69 10.32
C HIS A 852 -11.40 -20.53 10.99
N ALA A 853 -11.20 -19.42 10.28
CA ALA A 853 -10.57 -18.23 10.84
C ALA A 853 -11.42 -17.62 11.97
N PHE A 854 -12.76 -17.62 11.86
CA PHE A 854 -13.65 -17.18 12.93
C PHE A 854 -13.59 -18.11 14.15
N LEU A 855 -13.63 -19.43 13.92
CA LEU A 855 -13.52 -20.43 14.98
C LEU A 855 -12.18 -20.35 15.72
N ALA A 856 -11.07 -20.13 14.99
CA ALA A 856 -9.76 -19.92 15.59
C ALA A 856 -9.74 -18.68 16.50
N GLY A 857 -10.36 -17.58 16.08
CA GLY A 857 -10.49 -16.37 16.90
C GLY A 857 -11.33 -16.61 18.17
N LYS A 858 -12.44 -17.35 18.05
CA LYS A 858 -13.27 -17.76 19.18
C LYS A 858 -12.48 -18.62 20.17
N LYS A 859 -11.78 -19.65 19.69
CA LYS A 859 -10.98 -20.56 20.50
C LYS A 859 -9.85 -19.82 21.24
N ALA A 860 -9.20 -18.86 20.57
CA ALA A 860 -8.18 -18.03 21.21
C ALA A 860 -8.77 -17.19 22.36
N ALA A 861 -9.92 -16.56 22.14
CA ALA A 861 -10.62 -15.81 23.19
C ALA A 861 -11.07 -16.69 24.37
N GLU A 862 -11.55 -17.90 24.10
CA GLU A 862 -11.91 -18.89 25.13
C GLU A 862 -10.69 -19.32 25.96
N LYS A 863 -9.52 -19.50 25.32
CA LYS A 863 -8.25 -19.81 26.01
C LYS A 863 -7.85 -18.68 26.96
N ILE A 864 -7.95 -17.42 26.53
CA ILE A 864 -7.64 -16.26 27.39
C ILE A 864 -8.61 -16.17 28.57
N ARG A 865 -9.92 -16.32 28.35
CA ARG A 865 -10.91 -16.34 29.43
C ARG A 865 -10.66 -17.44 30.46
N ALA A 866 -10.33 -18.65 30.00
CA ALA A 866 -10.01 -19.76 30.89
C ALA A 866 -8.73 -19.49 31.72
N ALA A 867 -7.72 -18.85 31.11
CA ALA A 867 -6.51 -18.43 31.81
C ALA A 867 -6.82 -17.35 32.87
N ASP A 868 -7.69 -16.39 32.55
CA ASP A 868 -8.14 -15.35 33.50
C ASP A 868 -8.90 -15.92 34.69
N ASP A 869 -9.80 -16.88 34.46
CA ASP A 869 -10.56 -17.56 35.51
C ASP A 869 -9.59 -18.32 36.44
N ALA A 870 -8.61 -19.03 35.88
CA ALA A 870 -7.58 -19.73 36.66
C ALA A 870 -6.71 -18.76 37.48
N ARG A 871 -6.26 -17.64 36.89
CA ARG A 871 -5.48 -16.59 37.58
C ARG A 871 -6.29 -15.94 38.72
N SER A 872 -7.61 -15.81 38.55
CA SER A 872 -8.51 -15.25 39.57
C SER A 872 -8.70 -16.22 40.74
N MET A 873 -8.86 -17.52 40.47
CA MET A 873 -8.96 -18.57 41.51
C MET A 873 -7.69 -18.75 42.33
N MET A 874 -6.51 -18.44 41.78
CA MET A 874 -5.24 -18.48 42.53
C MET A 874 -5.01 -17.25 43.42
N LYS A 875 -5.74 -16.15 43.18
CA LYS A 875 -5.65 -14.90 43.96
C LYS A 875 -6.71 -14.81 45.07
N SER A 876 -7.77 -15.61 44.98
CA SER A 876 -8.79 -15.83 46.03
C SER A 876 -8.35 -16.94 46.99
#